data_AF-A0A7X3XVE1-F1
#
_entry.id   AF-A0A7X3XVE1-F1
#
_cell.length_a   1.000
_cell.length_b   1.000
_cell.length_c   1.000
_cell.angle_alpha   90.00
_cell.angle_beta   90.00
_cell.angle_gamma   90.00
#
_symmetry.space_group_name_H-M   'P 1'
#
loop_
_entity.id
_entity.type
_entity.pdbx_description
1 polymer ?
#
loop_
_entity_poly.entity_id
_entity_poly.type
_entity_poly.pdbx_seq_one_letter_code
_entity_poly.pdbx_strand_id
1 'polypeptide(L)'
;MLPGTARRDKGWSRSASVPTGRTPTRHHTLGAMNRYSLALLAAGTLGLAVADPAGEQHYAGDAPTVVSPTSLDPTAPNAEVANEIVAEYCVRCHSERRQVGGLVLEGFDIAEAAARGPTVEKMIRKLRAGMMPPQSVRRPDPEMIAAMATELETAMDELAASDPNPGKRTFQRLNRAEYARAVRDLLGVDIDVSSFLPLDTKSANFDNIADVQMPSATVVEGYLRAAGQISRSALGDPDVETSSTIYRIPRVASQKDRVEGAPIGTRGGLSVLHNFPADGTYVFHIMPYAAVEGEVFGRTFGTEQIEVSIDGARVALLTIDRWMSESEPTGLNIRTDSIYVTAGQKRVSVAFIRQFEGVVDDLIRPIDHTLADGQIGIGLGVTTQQHLQRLTVLGPFGVTGVSDTPARQAVFTCRPTSPEEEGPCAREIVARLATRAYRRPAVDRDVDGLMTFYEQGSADGGFEKGIRTALQAILASPHFIFRLEQRPSEVGADGLYGIDDFDLASRLSFFLWGAPPDDELLEAARAGSLSDAAELDRQARRMLADPRSEALATRFAAQWLRLQDIEDIHPDALTFPYFDQTLADAMVRETELFFSHLVEEDRPVLDLLTADYTFVNERLARHYGMTGVLGPEFARVTYPTDHRRGLLGHGSVLTLTSHPDRTSPVLRGKWVLEVLLGAPPPPPPPD
;
A
#
# COMPACT_ATOMS: atom_id res chain seq x y z
N MET A 1 54.82 23.86 20.41
CA MET A 1 54.94 24.95 21.40
C MET A 1 53.86 24.76 22.46
N LEU A 2 54.18 25.04 23.73
CA LEU A 2 53.34 24.95 24.95
C LEU A 2 53.35 26.35 25.61
N PRO A 3 52.58 26.65 26.69
CA PRO A 3 51.22 26.21 27.09
C PRO A 3 50.34 27.33 27.74
N GLY A 4 49.14 26.97 28.25
CA GLY A 4 48.41 27.65 29.34
C GLY A 4 47.02 28.21 28.98
N THR A 5 46.02 28.43 29.85
CA THR A 5 45.77 28.15 31.31
C THR A 5 44.32 28.62 31.64
N ALA A 6 43.54 28.16 32.65
CA ALA A 6 43.59 26.98 33.53
C ALA A 6 42.27 26.79 34.35
N ARG A 7 41.87 25.53 34.60
CA ARG A 7 41.21 24.94 35.82
C ARG A 7 40.29 25.77 36.75
N ARG A 8 39.08 25.23 37.02
CA ARG A 8 38.48 24.82 38.34
C ARG A 8 36.94 24.66 38.18
N ASP A 9 36.27 23.54 38.46
CA ASP A 9 36.11 22.72 39.70
C ASP A 9 35.04 23.22 40.70
N LYS A 10 33.91 22.48 40.75
CA LYS A 10 32.95 22.20 41.87
C LYS A 10 31.59 21.75 41.28
N GLY A 11 30.83 20.78 41.79
CA GLY A 11 31.04 19.83 42.89
C GLY A 11 29.74 19.49 43.66
N TRP A 12 29.42 18.19 43.81
CA TRP A 12 28.28 17.57 44.56
C TRP A 12 26.85 17.75 43.99
N SER A 13 25.89 16.80 43.96
CA SER A 13 25.67 15.40 44.46
C SER A 13 24.76 15.20 45.69
N ARG A 14 23.82 14.22 45.58
CA ARG A 14 22.97 13.58 46.63
C ARG A 14 21.80 14.45 47.19
N SER A 15 20.67 13.92 47.68
CA SER A 15 20.02 12.58 47.60
C SER A 15 18.59 12.61 48.16
N ALA A 16 17.71 11.74 47.66
CA ALA A 16 16.48 11.13 48.24
C ALA A 16 15.76 11.73 49.49
N SER A 17 14.41 11.77 49.44
CA SER A 17 13.55 11.17 50.49
C SER A 17 12.05 11.13 50.11
N VAL A 18 11.33 10.19 50.76
CA VAL A 18 9.90 9.86 50.60
C VAL A 18 9.05 10.66 51.61
N PRO A 19 7.72 10.79 51.39
CA PRO A 19 6.82 10.50 52.51
C PRO A 19 5.61 9.62 52.15
N THR A 20 5.39 8.60 52.99
CA THR A 20 4.18 7.75 53.06
C THR A 20 3.16 8.35 54.05
N GLY A 21 1.83 8.22 53.82
CA GLY A 21 0.87 8.80 54.77
C GLY A 21 -0.62 8.47 54.67
N ARG A 22 -1.00 7.20 54.86
CA ARG A 22 -2.28 6.69 55.45
C ARG A 22 -3.68 7.10 54.93
N THR A 23 -4.53 6.07 54.85
CA THR A 23 -5.99 6.04 54.67
C THR A 23 -6.77 6.59 55.90
N PRO A 24 -8.11 6.80 55.78
CA PRO A 24 -9.00 5.71 56.18
C PRO A 24 -10.26 5.48 55.30
N THR A 25 -10.72 4.24 55.37
CA THR A 25 -11.98 3.67 54.88
C THR A 25 -13.26 4.35 55.38
N ARG A 26 -14.35 4.28 54.59
CA ARG A 26 -15.71 4.06 55.12
C ARG A 26 -16.52 3.08 54.26
N HIS A 27 -17.00 2.01 54.89
CA HIS A 27 -18.13 1.23 54.40
C HIS A 27 -19.42 2.03 54.56
N HIS A 28 -20.41 1.79 53.70
CA HIS A 28 -21.80 1.70 54.13
C HIS A 28 -22.50 0.55 53.41
N THR A 29 -23.31 -0.18 54.18
CA THR A 29 -24.01 -1.41 53.81
C THR A 29 -25.49 -1.16 53.52
N LEU A 30 -26.06 -2.03 52.69
CA LEU A 30 -27.44 -2.54 52.72
C LEU A 30 -28.62 -1.55 52.96
N GLY A 31 -29.47 -1.43 51.94
CA GLY A 31 -30.87 -1.01 52.06
C GLY A 31 -31.73 -1.80 51.06
N ALA A 32 -32.76 -2.50 51.55
CA ALA A 32 -33.55 -3.44 50.75
C ALA A 32 -35.02 -2.98 50.57
N MET A 33 -35.74 -3.67 49.66
CA MET A 33 -37.21 -3.79 49.57
C MET A 33 -38.07 -2.59 49.12
N ASN A 34 -38.55 -2.66 47.86
CA ASN A 34 -39.98 -2.84 47.50
C ASN A 34 -40.04 -3.07 45.97
N ARG A 35 -40.73 -4.05 45.36
CA ARG A 35 -42.02 -4.76 45.57
C ARG A 35 -43.30 -3.92 45.37
N TYR A 36 -43.73 -3.82 44.11
CA TYR A 36 -45.09 -4.05 43.58
C TYR A 36 -44.88 -4.53 42.11
N SER A 37 -45.38 -5.66 41.57
CA SER A 37 -46.78 -6.16 41.44
C SER A 37 -47.64 -5.25 40.54
N LEU A 38 -48.44 -5.70 39.57
CA LEU A 38 -48.77 -7.03 38.99
C LEU A 38 -49.27 -6.79 37.53
N ALA A 39 -48.84 -7.53 36.51
CA ALA A 39 -49.59 -8.59 35.77
C ALA A 39 -51.00 -8.28 35.18
N LEU A 40 -51.14 -8.50 33.85
CA LEU A 40 -52.32 -8.93 33.04
C LEU A 40 -51.92 -8.74 31.55
N LEU A 41 -51.76 -9.70 30.63
CA LEU A 41 -52.18 -11.10 30.42
C LEU A 41 -53.61 -11.30 29.80
N ALA A 42 -53.68 -11.33 28.47
CA ALA A 42 -54.56 -12.13 27.59
C ALA A 42 -54.11 -11.89 26.12
N ALA A 43 -53.79 -12.82 25.21
CA ALA A 43 -54.13 -14.23 24.94
C ALA A 43 -55.30 -14.44 23.94
N GLY A 44 -55.03 -15.15 22.84
CA GLY A 44 -55.99 -15.58 21.80
C GLY A 44 -55.94 -14.72 20.52
N THR A 45 -56.05 -15.27 19.30
CA THR A 45 -56.35 -16.67 18.86
C THR A 45 -55.76 -16.98 17.47
N LEU A 46 -55.54 -18.28 17.19
CA LEU A 46 -55.26 -18.81 15.85
C LEU A 46 -56.40 -18.52 14.85
N GLY A 47 -56.04 -18.40 13.57
CA GLY A 47 -56.96 -18.47 12.43
C GLY A 47 -56.28 -19.14 11.23
N LEU A 48 -56.63 -20.40 10.96
CA LEU A 48 -56.23 -21.15 9.76
C LEU A 48 -57.43 -21.23 8.81
N ALA A 49 -57.31 -20.70 7.59
CA ALA A 49 -58.18 -21.06 6.46
C ALA A 49 -57.42 -20.80 5.14
N VAL A 50 -57.07 -21.87 4.41
CA VAL A 50 -57.65 -22.26 3.11
C VAL A 50 -57.11 -21.45 1.93
N ALA A 51 -56.41 -22.16 1.04
CA ALA A 51 -56.05 -21.69 -0.29
C ALA A 51 -57.12 -22.12 -1.31
N ASP A 52 -57.35 -21.27 -2.32
CA ASP A 52 -57.92 -21.63 -3.63
C ASP A 52 -57.54 -20.52 -4.64
N PRO A 53 -57.67 -20.72 -5.97
CA PRO A 53 -56.60 -20.34 -6.88
C PRO A 53 -56.99 -19.35 -7.99
N ALA A 54 -55.99 -18.99 -8.80
CA ALA A 54 -56.09 -18.49 -10.16
C ALA A 54 -56.97 -17.25 -10.40
N GLY A 55 -56.33 -16.08 -10.39
CA GLY A 55 -56.82 -14.87 -11.03
C GLY A 55 -55.68 -14.10 -11.67
N GLU A 56 -55.42 -14.33 -12.97
CA GLU A 56 -54.48 -13.53 -13.75
C GLU A 56 -55.01 -12.10 -13.91
N GLN A 57 -54.64 -11.22 -12.98
CA GLN A 57 -54.76 -9.79 -13.18
C GLN A 57 -53.44 -9.27 -13.75
N HIS A 58 -53.48 -8.93 -15.04
CA HIS A 58 -52.44 -8.14 -15.68
C HIS A 58 -52.35 -6.79 -14.97
N TYR A 59 -51.45 -6.67 -14.00
CA TYR A 59 -50.95 -5.37 -13.57
C TYR A 59 -50.06 -4.82 -14.67
N ALA A 60 -50.70 -4.19 -15.66
CA ALA A 60 -50.10 -3.06 -16.35
C ALA A 60 -49.91 -1.96 -15.29
N GLY A 61 -48.80 -2.03 -14.56
CA GLY A 61 -48.37 -0.93 -13.73
C GLY A 61 -48.04 0.22 -14.66
N ASP A 62 -48.89 1.26 -14.66
CA ASP A 62 -48.56 2.52 -15.31
C ASP A 62 -47.16 2.92 -14.86
N ALA A 63 -46.25 3.04 -15.84
CA ALA A 63 -44.98 3.70 -15.60
C ALA A 63 -45.29 5.06 -14.96
N PRO A 64 -44.56 5.49 -13.91
CA PRO A 64 -44.84 6.75 -13.28
C PRO A 64 -44.82 7.81 -14.37
N THR A 65 -45.96 8.47 -14.60
CA THR A 65 -46.05 9.55 -15.56
C THR A 65 -45.00 10.55 -15.15
N VAL A 66 -43.94 10.63 -15.96
CA VAL A 66 -42.94 11.68 -15.87
C VAL A 66 -43.75 12.96 -16.05
N VAL A 67 -43.99 13.65 -14.93
CA VAL A 67 -44.52 14.99 -14.95
C VAL A 67 -43.43 15.78 -15.65
N SER A 68 -43.60 16.02 -16.96
CA SER A 68 -42.73 16.89 -17.71
C SER A 68 -42.58 18.16 -16.88
N PRO A 69 -41.36 18.55 -16.48
CA PRO A 69 -41.20 19.77 -15.71
C PRO A 69 -41.82 20.89 -16.54
N THR A 70 -42.79 21.60 -15.93
CA THR A 70 -43.24 22.87 -16.47
C THR A 70 -41.98 23.67 -16.73
N SER A 71 -41.78 24.07 -17.99
CA SER A 71 -40.59 24.80 -18.42
C SER A 71 -40.57 26.16 -17.73
N LEU A 72 -39.96 26.19 -16.54
CA LEU A 72 -39.34 27.38 -15.99
C LEU A 72 -38.15 27.67 -16.90
N ASP A 73 -38.05 28.91 -17.38
CA ASP A 73 -36.93 29.34 -18.20
C ASP A 73 -35.61 29.01 -17.49
N PRO A 74 -34.64 28.38 -18.17
CA PRO A 74 -33.30 28.18 -17.63
C PRO A 74 -32.53 29.49 -17.75
N THR A 75 -32.98 30.53 -17.04
CA THR A 75 -32.08 31.62 -16.69
C THR A 75 -31.09 31.06 -15.69
N ALA A 76 -29.93 30.63 -16.20
CA ALA A 76 -28.72 30.56 -15.39
C ALA A 76 -28.60 31.87 -14.59
N PRO A 77 -28.15 31.83 -13.32
CA PRO A 77 -28.02 33.04 -12.53
C PRO A 77 -26.98 33.95 -13.19
N ASN A 78 -27.46 34.94 -13.97
CA ASN A 78 -26.64 36.04 -14.48
C ASN A 78 -25.74 36.55 -13.34
N ALA A 79 -24.49 36.91 -13.65
CA ALA A 79 -23.45 37.22 -12.66
C ALA A 79 -23.93 38.12 -11.49
N GLU A 80 -24.84 39.05 -11.78
CA GLU A 80 -25.58 39.88 -10.82
C GLU A 80 -26.31 39.08 -9.72
N VAL A 81 -27.12 38.07 -10.07
CA VAL A 81 -27.85 37.19 -9.13
C VAL A 81 -26.87 36.37 -8.29
N ALA A 82 -25.78 35.88 -8.88
CA ALA A 82 -24.74 35.17 -8.15
C ALA A 82 -24.07 36.09 -7.10
N ASN A 83 -23.70 37.31 -7.51
CA ASN A 83 -23.13 38.31 -6.61
C ASN A 83 -24.10 38.69 -5.47
N GLU A 84 -25.41 38.81 -5.73
CA GLU A 84 -26.43 39.01 -4.69
C GLU A 84 -26.48 37.86 -3.68
N ILE A 85 -26.40 36.60 -4.13
CA ILE A 85 -26.38 35.42 -3.24
C ILE A 85 -25.13 35.44 -2.34
N VAL A 86 -23.96 35.78 -2.89
CA VAL A 86 -22.72 35.91 -2.11
C VAL A 86 -22.87 37.02 -1.05
N ALA A 87 -23.48 38.16 -1.41
CA ALA A 87 -23.73 39.27 -0.50
C ALA A 87 -24.72 38.92 0.63
N GLU A 88 -25.87 38.32 0.33
CA GLU A 88 -26.89 37.98 1.35
C GLU A 88 -26.43 36.85 2.29
N TYR A 89 -25.85 35.77 1.74
CA TYR A 89 -25.65 34.53 2.48
C TYR A 89 -24.20 34.29 2.94
N CYS A 90 -23.20 34.78 2.20
CA CYS A 90 -21.78 34.46 2.46
C CYS A 90 -21.03 35.58 3.22
N VAL A 91 -21.15 36.84 2.78
CA VAL A 91 -20.43 38.00 3.35
C VAL A 91 -20.73 38.20 4.85
N ARG A 92 -21.92 37.81 5.31
CA ARG A 92 -22.27 37.82 6.75
C ARG A 92 -21.22 37.10 7.62
N CYS A 93 -20.56 36.06 7.13
CA CYS A 93 -19.50 35.33 7.85
C CYS A 93 -18.10 35.57 7.26
N HIS A 94 -18.03 35.76 5.94
CA HIS A 94 -16.79 36.00 5.18
C HIS A 94 -16.63 37.49 4.84
N SER A 95 -16.76 38.36 5.83
CA SER A 95 -16.49 39.82 5.73
C SER A 95 -15.11 40.14 6.28
N GLU A 96 -14.56 41.31 5.93
CA GLU A 96 -13.28 41.80 6.46
C GLU A 96 -13.24 41.80 8.00
N ARG A 97 -14.39 42.03 8.64
CA ARG A 97 -14.55 42.07 10.09
C ARG A 97 -14.57 40.69 10.77
N ARG A 98 -15.12 39.65 10.12
CA ARG A 98 -15.33 38.33 10.75
C ARG A 98 -14.35 37.27 10.30
N GLN A 99 -13.96 37.29 9.02
CA GLN A 99 -12.96 36.39 8.42
C GLN A 99 -13.13 34.92 8.84
N VAL A 100 -14.36 34.41 8.89
CA VAL A 100 -14.61 33.02 9.32
C VAL A 100 -13.89 32.08 8.35
N GLY A 101 -13.03 31.20 8.88
CA GLY A 101 -12.18 30.32 8.06
C GLY A 101 -11.06 31.02 7.30
N GLY A 102 -10.71 32.27 7.65
CA GLY A 102 -9.67 33.06 6.97
C GLY A 102 -10.08 33.59 5.59
N LEU A 103 -11.38 33.55 5.26
CA LEU A 103 -11.92 33.92 3.94
C LEU A 103 -12.68 35.26 4.01
N VAL A 104 -12.42 36.12 3.02
CA VAL A 104 -13.15 37.37 2.76
C VAL A 104 -13.74 37.33 1.36
N LEU A 105 -15.06 37.54 1.28
CA LEU A 105 -15.88 37.61 0.06
C LEU A 105 -16.59 38.97 -0.06
N GLU A 106 -16.27 39.92 0.82
CA GLU A 106 -16.70 41.30 0.70
C GLU A 106 -16.05 41.93 -0.54
N GLY A 107 -16.86 42.46 -1.46
CA GLY A 107 -16.38 42.85 -2.80
C GLY A 107 -15.92 41.66 -3.67
N PHE A 108 -16.46 40.46 -3.46
CA PHE A 108 -16.32 39.37 -4.43
C PHE A 108 -17.23 39.64 -5.65
N ASP A 109 -16.66 39.52 -6.84
CA ASP A 109 -17.40 39.50 -8.11
C ASP A 109 -17.13 38.14 -8.78
N ILE A 110 -18.18 37.45 -9.19
CA ILE A 110 -18.09 36.19 -9.93
C ILE A 110 -17.41 36.36 -11.29
N ALA A 111 -17.48 37.54 -11.92
CA ALA A 111 -16.71 37.85 -13.13
C ALA A 111 -15.19 37.84 -12.88
N GLU A 112 -14.75 38.05 -11.63
CA GLU A 112 -13.35 37.94 -11.21
C GLU A 112 -13.04 36.61 -10.49
N ALA A 113 -13.97 35.64 -10.47
CA ALA A 113 -13.79 34.34 -9.81
C ALA A 113 -12.50 33.64 -10.27
N ALA A 114 -12.24 33.69 -11.58
CA ALA A 114 -11.02 33.30 -12.25
C ALA A 114 -9.72 33.74 -11.53
N ALA A 115 -9.60 35.02 -11.18
CA ALA A 115 -8.44 35.60 -10.52
C ALA A 115 -8.23 35.07 -9.08
N ARG A 116 -9.25 34.39 -8.52
CA ARG A 116 -9.25 33.76 -7.19
C ARG A 116 -9.40 32.23 -7.27
N GLY A 117 -9.04 31.60 -8.39
CA GLY A 117 -9.23 30.16 -8.66
C GLY A 117 -9.05 29.19 -7.48
N PRO A 118 -7.91 29.18 -6.75
CA PRO A 118 -7.70 28.28 -5.60
C PRO A 118 -8.66 28.48 -4.41
N THR A 119 -9.35 29.63 -4.35
CA THR A 119 -10.41 29.93 -3.38
C THR A 119 -11.77 29.53 -3.93
N VAL A 120 -12.03 29.80 -5.22
CA VAL A 120 -13.28 29.44 -5.90
C VAL A 120 -13.46 27.92 -5.98
N GLU A 121 -12.41 27.17 -6.28
CA GLU A 121 -12.35 25.70 -6.15
C GLU A 121 -12.83 25.19 -4.78
N LYS A 122 -12.41 25.87 -3.69
CA LYS A 122 -12.84 25.51 -2.34
C LYS A 122 -14.30 25.89 -2.08
N MET A 123 -14.78 26.98 -2.68
CA MET A 123 -16.19 27.38 -2.64
C MET A 123 -17.06 26.34 -3.35
N ILE A 124 -16.74 25.99 -4.60
CA ILE A 124 -17.42 24.96 -5.41
C ILE A 124 -17.56 23.66 -4.60
N ARG A 125 -16.45 23.12 -4.08
CA ARG A 125 -16.46 21.88 -3.28
C ARG A 125 -17.34 21.99 -2.04
N LYS A 126 -17.29 23.10 -1.30
CA LYS A 126 -18.10 23.30 -0.08
C LYS A 126 -19.59 23.57 -0.37
N LEU A 127 -19.92 24.10 -1.55
CA LEU A 127 -21.30 24.27 -2.04
C LEU A 127 -21.87 22.93 -2.52
N ARG A 128 -21.16 22.20 -3.40
CA ARG A 128 -21.54 20.86 -3.87
C ARG A 128 -21.69 19.86 -2.72
N ALA A 129 -20.83 19.92 -1.70
CA ALA A 129 -20.95 19.10 -0.48
C ALA A 129 -22.02 19.62 0.52
N GLY A 130 -22.79 20.66 0.18
CA GLY A 130 -23.86 21.19 1.03
C GLY A 130 -23.41 21.77 2.38
N MET A 131 -22.11 22.06 2.54
CA MET A 131 -21.53 22.53 3.81
C MET A 131 -21.65 24.04 4.00
N MET A 132 -21.73 24.79 2.90
CA MET A 132 -21.88 26.24 2.92
C MET A 132 -23.20 26.67 2.24
N PRO A 133 -23.90 27.69 2.79
CA PRO A 133 -23.75 28.21 4.15
C PRO A 133 -24.06 27.11 5.19
N PRO A 134 -23.55 27.20 6.44
CA PRO A 134 -23.76 26.14 7.43
C PRO A 134 -25.24 25.88 7.76
N GLN A 135 -25.58 24.65 8.19
CA GLN A 135 -26.98 24.30 8.54
C GLN A 135 -27.58 25.13 9.70
N SER A 136 -26.75 25.77 10.52
CA SER A 136 -27.18 26.61 11.65
C SER A 136 -27.52 28.07 11.28
N VAL A 137 -27.41 28.46 10.00
CA VAL A 137 -27.75 29.80 9.51
C VAL A 137 -28.83 29.75 8.42
N ARG A 138 -29.40 30.90 8.05
CA ARG A 138 -30.29 31.00 6.88
C ARG A 138 -29.51 30.62 5.63
N ARG A 139 -30.09 29.77 4.78
CA ARG A 139 -29.50 29.27 3.53
C ARG A 139 -30.40 29.64 2.33
N PRO A 140 -29.84 29.71 1.12
CA PRO A 140 -30.63 29.60 -0.11
C PRO A 140 -31.28 28.20 -0.20
N ASP A 141 -32.19 28.06 -1.17
CA ASP A 141 -32.71 26.74 -1.58
C ASP A 141 -31.57 25.84 -2.10
N PRO A 142 -31.60 24.50 -1.86
CA PRO A 142 -30.67 23.56 -2.46
C PRO A 142 -30.47 23.70 -3.98
N GLU A 143 -31.52 23.99 -4.75
CA GLU A 143 -31.42 24.22 -6.20
C GLU A 143 -30.58 25.46 -6.52
N MET A 144 -30.75 26.53 -5.72
CA MET A 144 -29.98 27.76 -5.85
C MET A 144 -28.50 27.57 -5.47
N ILE A 145 -28.21 26.72 -4.47
CA ILE A 145 -26.83 26.33 -4.12
C ILE A 145 -26.18 25.53 -5.26
N ALA A 146 -26.94 24.63 -5.90
CA ALA A 146 -26.46 23.86 -7.04
C ALA A 146 -26.22 24.74 -8.28
N ALA A 147 -27.11 25.70 -8.57
CA ALA A 147 -26.94 26.67 -9.65
C ALA A 147 -25.72 27.58 -9.44
N MET A 148 -25.51 28.10 -8.22
CA MET A 148 -24.32 28.86 -7.84
C MET A 148 -23.02 28.06 -8.05
N ALA A 149 -23.01 26.77 -7.69
CA ALA A 149 -21.85 25.93 -7.93
C ALA A 149 -21.58 25.74 -9.44
N THR A 150 -22.62 25.51 -10.25
CA THR A 150 -22.50 25.40 -11.72
C THR A 150 -21.99 26.69 -12.36
N GLU A 151 -22.42 27.86 -11.88
CA GLU A 151 -21.96 29.15 -12.41
C GLU A 151 -20.46 29.39 -12.12
N LEU A 152 -20.02 29.07 -10.89
CA LEU A 152 -18.61 29.13 -10.51
C LEU A 152 -17.75 28.11 -11.28
N GLU A 153 -18.27 26.92 -11.55
CA GLU A 153 -17.61 25.91 -12.39
C GLU A 153 -17.48 26.42 -13.84
N THR A 154 -18.56 26.94 -14.42
CA THR A 154 -18.57 27.50 -15.79
C THR A 154 -17.54 28.63 -15.96
N ALA A 155 -17.50 29.58 -15.01
CA ALA A 155 -16.54 30.68 -15.03
C ALA A 155 -15.07 30.22 -14.91
N MET A 156 -14.81 29.10 -14.22
CA MET A 156 -13.49 28.50 -14.13
C MET A 156 -13.11 27.74 -15.41
N ASP A 157 -14.06 27.04 -16.03
CA ASP A 157 -13.85 26.30 -17.29
C ASP A 157 -13.61 27.24 -18.48
N GLU A 158 -14.35 28.35 -18.58
CA GLU A 158 -14.14 29.38 -19.61
C GLU A 158 -12.76 30.05 -19.49
N LEU A 159 -12.28 30.28 -18.26
CA LEU A 159 -10.90 30.73 -18.03
C LEU A 159 -9.91 29.67 -18.49
N ALA A 160 -10.07 28.41 -18.07
CA ALA A 160 -9.13 27.34 -18.40
C ALA A 160 -9.01 27.10 -19.92
N ALA A 161 -10.06 27.40 -20.69
CA ALA A 161 -10.05 27.38 -22.16
C ALA A 161 -9.36 28.59 -22.80
N SER A 162 -9.36 29.77 -22.16
CA SER A 162 -8.85 31.03 -22.71
C SER A 162 -7.43 31.41 -22.24
N ASP A 163 -7.07 31.06 -21.01
CA ASP A 163 -5.71 31.16 -20.45
C ASP A 163 -5.31 29.82 -19.77
N PRO A 164 -4.91 28.80 -20.56
CA PRO A 164 -4.66 27.47 -20.04
C PRO A 164 -3.49 27.43 -19.06
N ASN A 165 -3.77 27.05 -17.81
CA ASN A 165 -2.75 26.84 -16.78
C ASN A 165 -2.58 25.35 -16.47
N PRO A 166 -1.75 24.59 -17.22
CA PRO A 166 -1.46 23.18 -16.95
C PRO A 166 -0.63 22.95 -15.69
N GLY A 167 -0.33 24.00 -14.92
CA GLY A 167 0.55 23.98 -13.76
C GLY A 167 2.02 23.82 -14.12
N LYS A 168 2.84 23.52 -13.10
CA LYS A 168 4.27 23.24 -13.24
C LYS A 168 4.60 21.94 -12.53
N ARG A 169 5.31 21.04 -13.19
CA ARG A 169 5.85 19.81 -12.57
C ARG A 169 7.28 20.07 -12.11
N THR A 170 7.55 19.84 -10.82
CA THR A 170 8.91 19.85 -10.27
C THR A 170 9.63 18.54 -10.60
N PHE A 171 10.93 18.47 -10.34
CA PHE A 171 11.71 17.25 -10.55
C PHE A 171 11.19 16.10 -9.66
N GLN A 172 10.40 15.21 -10.25
CA GLN A 172 9.86 14.06 -9.55
C GLN A 172 10.92 12.97 -9.42
N ARG A 173 11.07 12.43 -8.21
CA ARG A 173 11.93 11.29 -7.91
C ARG A 173 11.13 10.00 -7.98
N LEU A 174 11.75 8.91 -8.41
CA LEU A 174 11.16 7.57 -8.23
C LEU A 174 11.06 7.29 -6.73
N ASN A 175 9.85 7.22 -6.18
CA ASN A 175 9.65 6.81 -4.79
C ASN A 175 10.01 5.33 -4.58
N ARG A 176 9.95 4.82 -3.35
CA ARG A 176 10.35 3.43 -3.04
C ARG A 176 9.70 2.37 -3.92
N ALA A 177 8.40 2.51 -4.20
CA ALA A 177 7.67 1.54 -5.02
C ALA A 177 7.94 1.71 -6.52
N GLU A 178 8.01 2.95 -7.01
CA GLU A 178 8.38 3.27 -8.39
C GLU A 178 9.81 2.79 -8.71
N TYR A 179 10.74 2.93 -7.76
CA TYR A 179 12.11 2.43 -7.87
C TYR A 179 12.17 0.90 -7.86
N ALA A 180 11.41 0.24 -6.96
CA ALA A 180 11.29 -1.23 -6.95
C ALA A 180 10.79 -1.76 -8.30
N ARG A 181 9.72 -1.16 -8.84
CA ARG A 181 9.13 -1.54 -10.14
C ARG A 181 10.08 -1.25 -11.31
N ALA A 182 10.79 -0.12 -11.29
CA ALA A 182 11.78 0.20 -12.33
C ALA A 182 12.99 -0.76 -12.32
N VAL A 183 13.44 -1.21 -11.14
CA VAL A 183 14.48 -2.23 -11.04
C VAL A 183 13.97 -3.60 -11.50
N ARG A 184 12.75 -3.99 -11.11
CA ARG A 184 12.11 -5.23 -11.55
C ARG A 184 11.94 -5.27 -13.07
N ASP A 185 11.51 -4.18 -13.68
CA ASP A 185 11.37 -4.07 -15.14
C ASP A 185 12.72 -4.20 -15.86
N LEU A 186 13.75 -3.48 -15.38
CA LEU A 186 15.06 -3.46 -16.01
C LEU A 186 15.83 -4.79 -15.87
N LEU A 187 15.71 -5.47 -14.72
CA LEU A 187 16.57 -6.58 -14.33
C LEU A 187 15.86 -7.90 -13.99
N GLY A 188 14.53 -7.91 -13.90
CA GLY A 188 13.75 -9.10 -13.53
C GLY A 188 13.94 -9.58 -12.09
N VAL A 189 14.34 -8.70 -11.16
CA VAL A 189 14.57 -9.04 -9.74
C VAL A 189 13.68 -8.27 -8.78
N ASP A 190 13.13 -8.96 -7.80
CA ASP A 190 12.45 -8.36 -6.64
C ASP A 190 13.46 -7.87 -5.61
N ILE A 191 13.30 -6.61 -5.18
CA ILE A 191 14.19 -5.97 -4.21
C ILE A 191 13.41 -5.40 -3.03
N ASP A 192 13.89 -5.65 -1.81
CA ASP A 192 13.43 -4.91 -0.65
C ASP A 192 14.10 -3.53 -0.62
N VAL A 193 13.36 -2.53 -1.09
CA VAL A 193 13.83 -1.13 -1.09
C VAL A 193 13.86 -0.55 0.34
N SER A 194 13.15 -1.15 1.31
CA SER A 194 13.11 -0.67 2.70
C SER A 194 14.47 -0.77 3.40
N SER A 195 15.30 -1.73 3.00
CA SER A 195 16.67 -1.89 3.44
C SER A 195 17.63 -0.77 2.97
N PHE A 196 17.23 0.10 2.04
CA PHE A 196 18.11 1.13 1.45
C PHE A 196 17.58 2.56 1.54
N LEU A 197 16.26 2.76 1.35
CA LEU A 197 15.64 4.09 1.29
C LEU A 197 14.69 4.33 2.47
N PRO A 198 14.70 5.53 3.09
CA PRO A 198 13.71 5.90 4.10
C PRO A 198 12.30 5.95 3.50
N LEU A 199 11.26 5.89 4.34
CA LEU A 199 9.88 6.09 3.89
C LEU A 199 9.74 7.44 3.19
N ASP A 200 9.00 7.47 2.07
CA ASP A 200 8.74 8.69 1.32
C ASP A 200 7.69 9.55 2.04
N THR A 201 7.91 10.87 2.04
CA THR A 201 6.93 11.85 2.54
C THR A 201 5.67 11.81 1.68
N LYS A 202 4.50 11.82 2.32
CA LYS A 202 3.20 11.91 1.63
C LYS A 202 2.70 13.36 1.55
N SER A 203 2.13 13.72 0.40
CA SER A 203 1.31 14.93 0.21
C SER A 203 -0.07 14.50 -0.28
N ALA A 204 -1.15 15.09 0.25
CA ALA A 204 -2.54 14.63 0.02
C ALA A 204 -2.75 13.10 0.19
N ASN A 205 -1.99 12.48 1.11
CA ASN A 205 -1.85 11.03 1.35
C ASN A 205 -1.16 10.18 0.28
N PHE A 206 -0.66 10.77 -0.80
CA PHE A 206 0.10 10.10 -1.86
C PHE A 206 1.62 10.25 -1.67
N ASP A 207 2.33 9.14 -1.81
CA ASP A 207 3.81 9.00 -1.77
C ASP A 207 4.51 9.43 -3.08
N ASN A 208 3.75 9.88 -4.09
CA ASN A 208 4.22 10.19 -5.44
C ASN A 208 3.89 11.63 -5.91
N ILE A 209 3.71 12.58 -5.00
CA ILE A 209 3.63 14.00 -5.37
C ILE A 209 5.01 14.66 -5.24
N ALA A 210 5.43 15.37 -6.28
CA ALA A 210 6.79 15.91 -6.41
C ALA A 210 7.07 17.16 -5.53
N ASP A 211 6.06 17.68 -4.82
CA ASP A 211 6.16 18.83 -3.91
C ASP A 211 6.90 18.48 -2.61
N VAL A 212 6.76 17.25 -2.12
CA VAL A 212 7.36 16.75 -0.85
C VAL A 212 8.52 15.77 -1.06
N GLN A 213 8.93 15.51 -2.30
CA GLN A 213 9.93 14.49 -2.66
C GLN A 213 11.39 14.98 -2.76
N MET A 214 11.67 16.22 -2.33
CA MET A 214 13.00 16.83 -2.37
C MET A 214 14.08 15.89 -1.81
N PRO A 215 15.17 15.62 -2.56
CA PRO A 215 16.19 14.67 -2.13
C PRO A 215 17.02 15.20 -0.96
N SER A 216 17.12 14.42 0.11
CA SER A 216 18.08 14.66 1.20
C SER A 216 19.38 13.89 0.96
N ALA A 217 20.46 14.26 1.66
CA ALA A 217 21.73 13.53 1.60
C ALA A 217 21.55 12.02 1.90
N THR A 218 20.79 11.68 2.94
CA THR A 218 20.46 10.30 3.32
C THR A 218 19.74 9.55 2.21
N VAL A 219 18.84 10.22 1.48
CA VAL A 219 18.12 9.62 0.34
C VAL A 219 19.08 9.33 -0.82
N VAL A 220 19.96 10.28 -1.17
CA VAL A 220 20.96 10.10 -2.23
C VAL A 220 21.97 9.00 -1.88
N GLU A 221 22.50 8.97 -0.66
CA GLU A 221 23.34 7.88 -0.17
C GLU A 221 22.61 6.52 -0.21
N GLY A 222 21.32 6.52 0.09
CA GLY A 222 20.43 5.36 -0.03
C GLY A 222 20.40 4.79 -1.45
N TYR A 223 20.26 5.64 -2.48
CA TYR A 223 20.32 5.20 -3.89
C TYR A 223 21.69 4.69 -4.29
N LEU A 224 22.77 5.31 -3.87
CA LEU A 224 24.13 4.84 -4.18
C LEU A 224 24.38 3.46 -3.55
N ARG A 225 23.91 3.24 -2.32
CA ARG A 225 23.96 1.93 -1.64
C ARG A 225 23.07 0.90 -2.33
N ALA A 226 21.86 1.28 -2.70
CA ALA A 226 20.93 0.43 -3.44
C ALA A 226 21.52 0.01 -4.78
N ALA A 227 21.98 0.95 -5.60
CA ALA A 227 22.58 0.69 -6.91
C ALA A 227 23.71 -0.35 -6.87
N GLY A 228 24.62 -0.24 -5.91
CA GLY A 228 25.71 -1.20 -5.72
C GLY A 228 25.25 -2.55 -5.18
N GLN A 229 24.24 -2.60 -4.32
CA GLN A 229 23.71 -3.88 -3.81
C GLN A 229 22.85 -4.59 -4.86
N ILE A 230 22.09 -3.85 -5.65
CA ILE A 230 21.22 -4.37 -6.72
C ILE A 230 22.06 -4.92 -7.87
N SER A 231 23.12 -4.23 -8.31
CA SER A 231 23.99 -4.74 -9.38
C SER A 231 24.68 -6.05 -8.99
N ARG A 232 25.18 -6.17 -7.75
CA ARG A 232 25.68 -7.44 -7.17
C ARG A 232 24.59 -8.50 -7.02
N SER A 233 23.37 -8.11 -6.61
CA SER A 233 22.28 -9.08 -6.42
C SER A 233 21.80 -9.68 -7.75
N ALA A 234 21.66 -8.84 -8.79
CA ALA A 234 21.17 -9.24 -10.10
C ALA A 234 22.20 -10.04 -10.91
N LEU A 235 23.46 -9.61 -10.93
CA LEU A 235 24.52 -10.26 -11.72
C LEU A 235 25.31 -11.32 -10.94
N GLY A 236 25.11 -11.41 -9.62
CA GLY A 236 25.89 -12.22 -8.70
C GLY A 236 27.26 -11.62 -8.38
N ASP A 237 27.96 -12.27 -7.45
CA ASP A 237 29.30 -11.87 -7.03
C ASP A 237 30.13 -13.09 -6.59
N PRO A 238 31.10 -13.57 -7.41
CA PRO A 238 31.88 -14.77 -7.09
C PRO A 238 32.85 -14.54 -5.91
N ASP A 239 33.18 -13.28 -5.61
CA ASP A 239 34.08 -12.89 -4.52
C ASP A 239 33.30 -12.59 -3.21
N VAL A 240 32.02 -12.94 -3.12
CA VAL A 240 31.15 -12.57 -2.00
C VAL A 240 31.57 -13.22 -0.67
N GLU A 241 31.69 -12.41 0.37
CA GLU A 241 31.92 -12.89 1.74
C GLU A 241 30.67 -13.61 2.30
N THR A 242 30.88 -14.57 3.19
CA THR A 242 29.79 -15.23 3.92
C THR A 242 28.96 -14.20 4.70
N SER A 243 27.65 -14.18 4.45
CA SER A 243 26.71 -13.25 5.06
C SER A 243 25.53 -14.00 5.71
N SER A 244 24.70 -13.28 6.47
CA SER A 244 23.47 -13.83 7.05
C SER A 244 22.26 -12.93 6.77
N THR A 245 21.20 -13.47 6.20
CA THR A 245 19.91 -12.78 6.02
C THR A 245 18.88 -13.34 6.98
N ILE A 246 18.24 -12.49 7.78
CA ILE A 246 17.26 -12.89 8.81
C ILE A 246 15.87 -12.42 8.39
N TYR A 247 14.95 -13.38 8.23
CA TYR A 247 13.52 -13.13 8.05
C TYR A 247 12.78 -13.40 9.35
N ARG A 248 12.03 -12.43 9.84
CA ARG A 248 11.26 -12.53 11.10
C ARG A 248 9.78 -12.65 10.79
N ILE A 249 9.09 -13.49 11.56
CA ILE A 249 7.63 -13.61 11.52
C ILE A 249 7.06 -12.79 12.69
N PRO A 250 6.02 -11.98 12.49
CA PRO A 250 5.32 -11.30 13.60
C PRO A 250 4.58 -12.30 14.50
N ARG A 251 4.46 -12.00 15.80
CA ARG A 251 3.62 -12.79 16.73
C ARG A 251 2.14 -12.85 16.33
N VAL A 252 1.69 -11.88 15.53
CA VAL A 252 0.30 -11.72 15.09
C VAL A 252 -0.02 -12.49 13.81
N ALA A 253 0.99 -13.12 13.18
CA ALA A 253 0.83 -13.89 11.96
C ALA A 253 0.38 -15.32 12.28
N SER A 254 -0.73 -15.75 11.67
CA SER A 254 -1.23 -17.12 11.81
C SER A 254 -0.17 -18.15 11.39
N GLN A 255 -0.08 -19.25 12.14
CA GLN A 255 0.71 -20.43 11.79
C GLN A 255 -0.17 -21.69 11.60
N LYS A 256 -1.50 -21.53 11.55
CA LYS A 256 -2.47 -22.63 11.39
C LYS A 256 -2.70 -22.99 9.92
N ASP A 257 -2.79 -21.99 9.06
CA ASP A 257 -3.07 -22.15 7.62
C ASP A 257 -1.78 -22.14 6.79
N ARG A 258 -1.85 -22.59 5.53
CA ARG A 258 -0.70 -22.60 4.61
C ARG A 258 -0.34 -21.16 4.21
N VAL A 259 0.93 -20.78 4.42
CA VAL A 259 1.48 -19.50 3.96
C VAL A 259 1.57 -19.50 2.42
N GLU A 260 1.31 -18.36 1.79
CA GLU A 260 1.30 -18.24 0.33
C GLU A 260 2.66 -18.63 -0.30
N GLY A 261 2.62 -19.38 -1.40
CA GLY A 261 3.82 -19.91 -2.05
C GLY A 261 4.55 -21.03 -1.30
N ALA A 262 4.15 -21.38 -0.06
CA ALA A 262 4.66 -22.59 0.60
C ALA A 262 4.06 -23.86 -0.04
N PRO A 263 4.77 -25.02 -0.03
CA PRO A 263 4.31 -26.24 -0.67
C PRO A 263 2.95 -26.76 -0.16
N ILE A 264 2.23 -27.48 -1.01
CA ILE A 264 0.93 -28.08 -0.67
C ILE A 264 1.14 -29.17 0.39
N GLY A 265 0.23 -29.23 1.38
CA GLY A 265 0.36 -30.12 2.53
C GLY A 265 1.17 -29.55 3.69
N THR A 266 1.56 -28.29 3.63
CA THR A 266 2.18 -27.56 4.75
C THR A 266 1.18 -26.67 5.50
N ARG A 267 1.57 -26.21 6.70
CA ARG A 267 0.92 -25.15 7.48
C ARG A 267 1.98 -24.18 8.02
N GLY A 268 1.58 -22.93 8.27
CA GLY A 268 2.39 -21.91 8.93
C GLY A 268 3.76 -21.70 8.31
N GLY A 269 4.71 -21.26 9.14
CA GLY A 269 6.07 -20.99 8.74
C GLY A 269 6.22 -19.67 7.97
N LEU A 270 7.03 -19.71 6.91
CA LEU A 270 7.43 -18.58 6.07
C LEU A 270 7.62 -19.03 4.62
N SER A 271 7.37 -18.13 3.66
CA SER A 271 7.69 -18.29 2.24
C SER A 271 8.14 -16.94 1.69
N VAL A 272 9.40 -16.84 1.25
CA VAL A 272 10.03 -15.57 0.83
C VAL A 272 10.88 -15.76 -0.42
N LEU A 273 11.04 -14.69 -1.19
CA LEU A 273 12.07 -14.63 -2.23
C LEU A 273 13.41 -14.24 -1.57
N HIS A 274 14.41 -15.10 -1.72
CA HIS A 274 15.79 -14.85 -1.29
C HIS A 274 16.70 -14.79 -2.51
N ASN A 275 17.62 -13.82 -2.53
CA ASN A 275 18.61 -13.71 -3.61
C ASN A 275 19.94 -14.33 -3.17
N PHE A 276 20.28 -15.48 -3.74
CA PHE A 276 21.54 -16.17 -3.52
C PHE A 276 22.64 -15.47 -4.35
N PRO A 277 23.66 -14.81 -3.74
CA PRO A 277 24.62 -13.98 -4.49
C PRO A 277 25.61 -14.78 -5.35
N ALA A 278 25.82 -16.07 -5.06
CA ALA A 278 26.75 -16.93 -5.79
C ALA A 278 26.34 -18.39 -5.70
N ASP A 279 26.93 -19.23 -6.54
CA ASP A 279 26.81 -20.68 -6.45
C ASP A 279 27.65 -21.17 -5.28
N GLY A 280 27.06 -21.92 -4.35
CA GLY A 280 27.77 -22.40 -3.19
C GLY A 280 26.87 -23.14 -2.21
N THR A 281 27.40 -23.42 -1.02
CA THR A 281 26.63 -24.08 0.04
C THR A 281 26.08 -23.08 1.06
N TYR A 282 24.87 -23.34 1.53
CA TYR A 282 24.11 -22.50 2.45
C TYR A 282 23.58 -23.33 3.61
N VAL A 283 23.43 -22.70 4.78
CA VAL A 283 22.86 -23.31 5.98
C VAL A 283 21.65 -22.50 6.41
N PHE A 284 20.53 -23.16 6.64
CA PHE A 284 19.29 -22.54 7.09
C PHE A 284 19.14 -22.76 8.59
N HIS A 285 19.19 -21.69 9.38
CA HIS A 285 18.85 -21.72 10.81
C HIS A 285 17.37 -21.37 10.99
N ILE A 286 16.71 -22.14 11.84
CA ILE A 286 15.27 -22.16 12.05
C ILE A 286 15.06 -22.03 13.56
N MET A 287 14.40 -20.96 13.96
CA MET A 287 14.12 -20.70 15.37
C MET A 287 12.60 -20.63 15.56
N PRO A 288 11.99 -21.60 16.26
CA PRO A 288 10.61 -21.51 16.68
C PRO A 288 10.46 -20.48 17.82
N TYR A 289 9.23 -20.13 18.16
CA TYR A 289 8.94 -19.32 19.34
C TYR A 289 9.15 -20.11 20.64
N ALA A 290 9.73 -19.45 21.64
CA ALA A 290 9.70 -19.88 23.02
C ALA A 290 8.36 -19.49 23.69
N ALA A 291 7.92 -20.31 24.64
CA ALA A 291 6.97 -19.92 25.67
C ALA A 291 7.65 -19.02 26.71
N VAL A 292 6.88 -18.44 27.64
CA VAL A 292 7.39 -17.54 28.69
C VAL A 292 8.42 -18.21 29.61
N GLU A 293 8.34 -19.53 29.76
CA GLU A 293 9.23 -20.35 30.60
C GLU A 293 10.47 -20.90 29.85
N GLY A 294 10.59 -20.61 28.55
CA GLY A 294 11.76 -20.91 27.72
C GLY A 294 11.66 -22.19 26.87
N GLU A 295 10.66 -23.06 27.10
CA GLU A 295 10.44 -24.23 26.22
C GLU A 295 9.84 -23.83 24.87
N VAL A 296 9.94 -24.70 23.87
CA VAL A 296 9.28 -24.49 22.57
C VAL A 296 7.76 -24.34 22.74
N PHE A 297 7.21 -23.26 22.17
CA PHE A 297 5.77 -23.03 22.14
C PHE A 297 5.08 -24.12 21.31
N GLY A 298 3.98 -24.69 21.82
CA GLY A 298 3.23 -25.75 21.15
C GLY A 298 3.72 -27.16 21.46
N ARG A 299 4.51 -27.34 22.53
CA ARG A 299 4.99 -28.66 22.99
C ARG A 299 3.88 -29.65 23.34
N THR A 300 2.66 -29.17 23.56
CA THR A 300 1.50 -30.01 23.95
C THR A 300 0.96 -30.82 22.79
N PHE A 301 1.06 -30.30 21.56
CA PHE A 301 0.62 -30.99 20.34
C PHE A 301 1.51 -32.20 19.99
N GLY A 302 2.83 -32.09 20.20
CA GLY A 302 3.76 -33.19 20.01
C GLY A 302 5.05 -32.77 19.30
N THR A 303 5.75 -33.79 18.79
CA THR A 303 6.92 -33.62 17.93
C THR A 303 6.44 -33.33 16.52
N GLU A 304 6.84 -32.20 15.92
CA GLU A 304 6.44 -31.82 14.57
C GLU A 304 7.62 -31.91 13.58
N GLN A 305 7.30 -31.84 12.29
CA GLN A 305 8.29 -31.76 11.22
C GLN A 305 8.19 -30.42 10.50
N ILE A 306 9.33 -29.82 10.21
CA ILE A 306 9.45 -28.59 9.42
C ILE A 306 10.31 -28.89 8.19
N GLU A 307 9.80 -28.55 7.00
CA GLU A 307 10.57 -28.67 5.77
C GLU A 307 11.25 -27.35 5.42
N VAL A 308 12.38 -27.46 4.73
CA VAL A 308 12.97 -26.37 3.96
C VAL A 308 12.82 -26.75 2.50
N SER A 309 12.21 -25.87 1.71
CA SER A 309 12.09 -26.04 0.26
C SER A 309 12.62 -24.83 -0.50
N ILE A 310 13.26 -25.08 -1.63
CA ILE A 310 13.74 -24.05 -2.57
C ILE A 310 13.03 -24.26 -3.89
N ASP A 311 12.36 -23.22 -4.40
CA ASP A 311 11.54 -23.25 -5.62
C ASP A 311 10.50 -24.39 -5.62
N GLY A 312 9.95 -24.69 -4.43
CA GLY A 312 8.99 -25.78 -4.19
C GLY A 312 9.60 -27.18 -4.01
N ALA A 313 10.89 -27.38 -4.32
CA ALA A 313 11.58 -28.64 -4.08
C ALA A 313 12.08 -28.73 -2.63
N ARG A 314 11.67 -29.77 -1.89
CA ARG A 314 12.14 -30.02 -0.52
C ARG A 314 13.63 -30.35 -0.52
N VAL A 315 14.43 -29.53 0.17
CA VAL A 315 15.89 -29.69 0.32
C VAL A 315 16.29 -30.17 1.72
N ALA A 316 15.44 -29.99 2.73
CA ALA A 316 15.61 -30.59 4.06
C ALA A 316 14.25 -30.90 4.72
N LEU A 317 14.26 -31.88 5.62
CA LEU A 317 13.16 -32.17 6.55
C LEU A 317 13.75 -32.33 7.95
N LEU A 318 13.34 -31.46 8.87
CA LEU A 318 13.89 -31.37 10.21
C LEU A 318 12.79 -31.68 11.23
N THR A 319 13.18 -32.25 12.36
CA THR A 319 12.25 -32.59 13.45
C THR A 319 12.38 -31.53 14.53
N ILE A 320 11.25 -30.99 15.00
CA ILE A 320 11.20 -30.07 16.13
C ILE A 320 10.76 -30.89 17.35
N ASP A 321 11.71 -31.17 18.25
CA ASP A 321 11.38 -31.88 19.48
C ASP A 321 10.65 -30.94 20.45
N ARG A 322 9.53 -31.41 20.99
CA ARG A 322 8.68 -30.71 21.96
C ARG A 322 9.35 -30.46 23.31
N TRP A 323 10.46 -31.14 23.58
CA TRP A 323 11.21 -30.97 24.83
C TRP A 323 12.32 -29.93 24.74
N MET A 324 12.54 -29.34 23.56
CA MET A 324 13.55 -28.29 23.36
C MET A 324 13.26 -27.06 24.23
N SER A 325 14.32 -26.48 24.79
CA SER A 325 14.27 -25.28 25.62
C SER A 325 15.46 -24.35 25.37
N GLU A 326 15.26 -23.04 25.55
CA GLU A 326 16.33 -22.04 25.55
C GLU A 326 17.44 -22.33 26.59
N SER A 327 17.16 -23.13 27.62
CA SER A 327 18.17 -23.54 28.61
C SER A 327 19.13 -24.64 28.13
N GLU A 328 18.85 -25.28 27.00
CA GLU A 328 19.70 -26.36 26.45
C GLU A 328 20.93 -25.82 25.70
N PRO A 329 22.04 -26.58 25.56
CA PRO A 329 23.26 -26.10 24.89
C PRO A 329 23.07 -25.67 23.43
N THR A 330 22.08 -26.22 22.74
CA THR A 330 21.66 -25.83 21.37
C THR A 330 20.54 -24.79 21.35
N GLY A 331 19.92 -24.53 22.51
CA GLY A 331 18.69 -23.75 22.64
C GLY A 331 17.58 -24.25 21.71
N LEU A 332 16.71 -23.33 21.29
CA LEU A 332 15.70 -23.58 20.26
C LEU A 332 16.25 -23.54 18.82
N ASN A 333 17.58 -23.46 18.62
CA ASN A 333 18.14 -23.24 17.28
C ASN A 333 18.32 -24.55 16.50
N ILE A 334 17.49 -24.75 15.48
CA ILE A 334 17.55 -25.88 14.57
C ILE A 334 18.28 -25.44 13.30
N ARG A 335 19.11 -26.31 12.70
CA ARG A 335 19.82 -26.01 11.45
C ARG A 335 19.80 -27.18 10.48
N THR A 336 19.83 -26.87 9.19
CA THR A 336 20.13 -27.85 8.14
C THR A 336 21.61 -28.25 8.16
N ASP A 337 21.94 -29.33 7.44
CA ASP A 337 23.27 -29.50 6.87
C ASP A 337 23.56 -28.42 5.81
N SER A 338 24.77 -28.41 5.26
CA SER A 338 25.14 -27.54 4.13
C SER A 338 24.44 -27.97 2.84
N ILE A 339 23.56 -27.12 2.30
CA ILE A 339 22.77 -27.36 1.08
C ILE A 339 23.40 -26.56 -0.07
N TYR A 340 23.72 -27.21 -1.19
CA TYR A 340 24.18 -26.50 -2.39
C TYR A 340 23.02 -25.79 -3.08
N VAL A 341 23.20 -24.51 -3.39
CA VAL A 341 22.21 -23.66 -4.08
C VAL A 341 22.91 -22.85 -5.16
N THR A 342 22.29 -22.74 -6.33
CA THR A 342 22.76 -21.87 -7.42
C THR A 342 22.35 -20.42 -7.16
N ALA A 343 23.13 -19.48 -7.69
CA ALA A 343 22.89 -18.06 -7.62
C ALA A 343 21.52 -17.63 -8.17
N GLY A 344 21.12 -16.41 -7.82
CA GLY A 344 19.90 -15.75 -8.25
C GLY A 344 18.77 -15.80 -7.23
N GLN A 345 17.65 -15.18 -7.61
CA GLN A 345 16.46 -15.11 -6.78
C GLN A 345 15.66 -16.41 -6.84
N LYS A 346 15.34 -16.95 -5.66
CA LYS A 346 14.64 -18.23 -5.48
C LYS A 346 13.64 -18.13 -4.33
N ARG A 347 12.55 -18.90 -4.41
CA ARG A 347 11.56 -18.97 -3.33
C ARG A 347 12.05 -19.94 -2.26
N VAL A 348 12.41 -19.43 -1.10
CA VAL A 348 12.74 -20.21 0.09
C VAL A 348 11.50 -20.28 0.97
N SER A 349 11.00 -21.48 1.21
CA SER A 349 9.92 -21.72 2.17
C SER A 349 10.41 -22.60 3.31
N VAL A 350 10.00 -22.26 4.52
CA VAL A 350 10.25 -23.02 5.74
C VAL A 350 8.92 -23.17 6.46
N ALA A 351 8.29 -24.33 6.34
CA ALA A 351 6.90 -24.55 6.72
C ALA A 351 6.71 -25.90 7.41
N PHE A 352 5.74 -25.97 8.33
CA PHE A 352 5.46 -27.20 9.08
C PHE A 352 4.69 -28.18 8.20
N ILE A 353 5.00 -29.47 8.28
CA ILE A 353 4.20 -30.50 7.63
C ILE A 353 2.84 -30.57 8.33
N ARG A 354 1.74 -30.52 7.57
CA ARG A 354 0.39 -30.61 8.13
C ARG A 354 0.10 -32.04 8.57
N GLN A 355 0.25 -32.30 9.87
CA GLN A 355 0.03 -33.62 10.49
C GLN A 355 -1.34 -33.76 11.18
N PHE A 356 -2.14 -32.69 11.24
CA PHE A 356 -3.41 -32.65 11.97
C PHE A 356 -4.43 -31.74 11.29
N GLU A 357 -5.68 -32.21 11.28
CA GLU A 357 -6.87 -31.47 10.91
C GLU A 357 -7.91 -31.67 12.03
N GLY A 358 -7.93 -30.75 12.99
CA GLY A 358 -8.81 -30.80 14.16
C GLY A 358 -8.79 -29.47 14.92
N VAL A 359 -9.55 -29.39 16.01
CA VAL A 359 -9.66 -28.17 16.80
C VAL A 359 -8.37 -27.93 17.59
N VAL A 360 -7.83 -26.72 17.48
CA VAL A 360 -6.77 -26.19 18.34
C VAL A 360 -7.46 -25.62 19.59
N ASP A 361 -7.30 -26.28 20.73
CA ASP A 361 -7.84 -25.83 22.01
C ASP A 361 -6.98 -24.72 22.60
N ASP A 362 -7.64 -23.64 23.02
CA ASP A 362 -7.05 -22.42 23.54
C ASP A 362 -7.97 -21.87 24.65
N LEU A 363 -7.42 -21.20 25.66
CA LEU A 363 -8.10 -20.93 26.94
C LEU A 363 -9.32 -20.00 26.85
N ILE A 364 -9.42 -19.20 25.78
CA ILE A 364 -10.46 -18.15 25.65
C ILE A 364 -11.37 -18.39 24.42
N ARG A 365 -10.83 -18.97 23.34
CA ARG A 365 -11.46 -19.53 22.11
C ARG A 365 -10.34 -19.84 21.12
N PRO A 366 -10.55 -20.58 20.02
CA PRO A 366 -9.51 -20.73 18.99
C PRO A 366 -9.15 -19.36 18.39
N ILE A 367 -8.01 -18.79 18.80
CA ILE A 367 -7.57 -17.46 18.37
C ILE A 367 -6.81 -17.60 17.05
N ASP A 368 -7.23 -16.90 16.00
CA ASP A 368 -6.49 -16.87 14.72
C ASP A 368 -5.21 -16.01 14.84
N HIS A 369 -5.18 -15.12 15.84
CA HIS A 369 -3.98 -14.50 16.38
C HIS A 369 -3.22 -15.48 17.30
N THR A 370 -2.47 -16.40 16.68
CA THR A 370 -2.06 -17.67 17.29
C THR A 370 -0.97 -17.60 18.38
N LEU A 371 -0.40 -16.43 18.68
CA LEU A 371 0.50 -16.19 19.83
C LEU A 371 0.05 -15.00 20.70
N ALA A 372 -1.27 -14.83 20.92
CA ALA A 372 -1.79 -13.81 21.84
C ALA A 372 -1.17 -13.90 23.25
N ASP A 373 -1.09 -15.11 23.80
CA ASP A 373 -0.41 -15.42 25.06
C ASP A 373 0.62 -16.53 24.86
N GLY A 374 1.84 -16.31 25.39
CA GLY A 374 2.95 -17.25 25.31
C GLY A 374 2.93 -18.35 26.37
N GLN A 375 2.05 -18.28 27.39
CA GLN A 375 1.93 -19.32 28.42
C GLN A 375 1.05 -20.51 28.00
N ILE A 376 0.11 -20.30 27.06
CA ILE A 376 -0.84 -21.34 26.62
C ILE A 376 -0.13 -22.48 25.88
N GLY A 377 0.98 -22.19 25.20
CA GLY A 377 1.78 -23.12 24.41
C GLY A 377 2.37 -24.32 25.16
N ILE A 378 2.30 -24.32 26.49
CA ILE A 378 2.87 -25.36 27.38
C ILE A 378 1.83 -25.95 28.36
N GLY A 379 0.58 -25.46 28.34
CA GLY A 379 -0.46 -25.86 29.29
C GLY A 379 -0.94 -27.30 29.13
N LEU A 380 -1.02 -28.07 30.22
CA LEU A 380 -1.58 -29.42 30.16
C LEU A 380 -3.10 -29.36 29.87
N GLY A 381 -3.53 -30.07 28.82
CA GLY A 381 -4.94 -30.16 28.42
C GLY A 381 -5.38 -29.19 27.32
N VAL A 382 -4.47 -28.37 26.77
CA VAL A 382 -4.71 -27.57 25.56
C VAL A 382 -3.87 -28.08 24.38
N THR A 383 -4.42 -28.02 23.17
CA THR A 383 -3.81 -28.55 21.94
C THR A 383 -3.31 -27.38 21.11
N THR A 384 -2.07 -26.93 21.34
CA THR A 384 -1.47 -25.78 20.64
C THR A 384 -0.31 -26.21 19.76
N GLN A 385 -0.30 -25.74 18.50
CA GLN A 385 0.70 -26.10 17.50
C GLN A 385 1.97 -25.24 17.60
N GLN A 386 3.09 -25.73 17.09
CA GLN A 386 4.36 -25.00 17.08
C GLN A 386 4.36 -23.86 16.05
N HIS A 387 5.16 -22.83 16.36
CA HIS A 387 5.23 -21.56 15.63
C HIS A 387 6.67 -21.19 15.27
N LEU A 388 6.88 -20.69 14.05
CA LEU A 388 8.19 -20.22 13.61
C LEU A 388 8.37 -18.73 14.02
N GLN A 389 9.52 -18.38 14.62
CA GLN A 389 9.86 -17.00 14.97
C GLN A 389 10.70 -16.35 13.86
N ARG A 390 11.70 -17.06 13.35
CA ARG A 390 12.58 -16.57 12.29
C ARG A 390 13.28 -17.66 11.52
N LEU A 391 13.57 -17.33 10.27
CA LEU A 391 14.52 -18.02 9.40
C LEU A 391 15.79 -17.17 9.30
N THR A 392 16.96 -17.78 9.38
CA THR A 392 18.23 -17.17 8.96
C THR A 392 18.85 -18.00 7.85
N VAL A 393 19.11 -17.38 6.69
CA VAL A 393 19.91 -17.96 5.62
C VAL A 393 21.36 -17.54 5.84
N LEU A 394 22.28 -18.49 5.95
CA LEU A 394 23.71 -18.26 6.19
C LEU A 394 24.54 -18.80 5.03
N GLY A 395 25.37 -17.96 4.42
CA GLY A 395 26.22 -18.32 3.29
C GLY A 395 26.52 -17.15 2.34
N PRO A 396 27.09 -17.43 1.14
CA PRO A 396 27.57 -18.76 0.72
C PRO A 396 28.80 -19.21 1.51
N PHE A 397 29.04 -20.51 1.47
CA PHE A 397 30.28 -21.18 1.82
C PHE A 397 30.78 -22.00 0.64
N GLY A 398 32.08 -21.95 0.35
CA GLY A 398 32.68 -22.71 -0.75
C GLY A 398 32.12 -22.29 -2.11
N VAL A 399 32.25 -21.01 -2.45
CA VAL A 399 31.73 -20.46 -3.72
C VAL A 399 32.38 -21.17 -4.90
N THR A 400 31.56 -21.64 -5.85
CA THR A 400 31.99 -22.33 -7.08
C THR A 400 31.89 -21.46 -8.33
N GLY A 401 31.16 -20.34 -8.27
CA GLY A 401 30.96 -19.43 -9.39
C GLY A 401 29.64 -18.66 -9.26
N VAL A 402 29.07 -18.24 -10.40
CA VAL A 402 27.73 -17.64 -10.47
C VAL A 402 27.00 -18.28 -11.66
N SER A 403 25.93 -19.02 -11.37
CA SER A 403 25.08 -19.65 -12.38
C SER A 403 24.38 -18.62 -13.28
N ASP A 404 23.93 -19.07 -14.44
CA ASP A 404 23.17 -18.23 -15.35
C ASP A 404 21.74 -18.00 -14.83
N THR A 405 21.45 -16.77 -14.39
CA THR A 405 20.16 -16.38 -13.82
C THR A 405 19.29 -15.66 -14.86
N PRO A 406 17.95 -15.59 -14.68
CA PRO A 406 17.09 -14.78 -15.55
C PRO A 406 17.53 -13.31 -15.64
N ALA A 407 18.04 -12.75 -14.54
CA ALA A 407 18.59 -11.38 -14.50
C ALA A 407 19.88 -11.23 -15.31
N ARG A 408 20.78 -12.23 -15.24
CA ARG A 408 21.99 -12.29 -16.08
C ARG A 408 21.63 -12.44 -17.55
N GLN A 409 20.64 -13.26 -17.89
CA GLN A 409 20.12 -13.41 -19.26
C GLN A 409 19.47 -12.11 -19.78
N ALA A 410 18.74 -11.38 -18.92
CA ALA A 410 18.17 -10.09 -19.26
C ALA A 410 19.25 -9.02 -19.55
N VAL A 411 20.42 -9.09 -18.88
CA VAL A 411 21.53 -8.12 -19.01
C VAL A 411 22.53 -8.46 -20.10
N PHE A 412 23.01 -9.70 -20.20
CA PHE A 412 24.08 -10.10 -21.13
C PHE A 412 23.52 -10.58 -22.48
N THR A 413 23.26 -9.65 -23.42
CA THR A 413 22.82 -9.99 -24.80
C THR A 413 23.90 -10.68 -25.63
N CYS A 414 25.16 -10.41 -25.32
CA CYS A 414 26.33 -11.02 -25.94
C CYS A 414 27.32 -11.46 -24.85
N ARG A 415 28.17 -12.44 -25.18
CA ARG A 415 29.30 -12.87 -24.35
C ARG A 415 30.55 -12.91 -25.25
N PRO A 416 31.53 -12.03 -25.04
CA PRO A 416 32.72 -11.99 -25.88
C PRO A 416 33.56 -13.26 -25.66
N THR A 417 34.15 -13.75 -26.75
CA THR A 417 35.04 -14.91 -26.76
C THR A 417 36.50 -14.52 -26.95
N SER A 418 36.75 -13.25 -27.32
CA SER A 418 38.09 -12.65 -27.43
C SER A 418 38.09 -11.20 -26.90
N PRO A 419 39.27 -10.66 -26.50
CA PRO A 419 39.38 -9.29 -25.99
C PRO A 419 38.93 -8.20 -26.97
N GLU A 420 39.00 -8.46 -28.28
CA GLU A 420 38.57 -7.51 -29.32
C GLU A 420 37.03 -7.36 -29.37
N GLU A 421 36.30 -8.39 -28.93
CA GLU A 421 34.82 -8.39 -28.88
C GLU A 421 34.27 -7.72 -27.60
N GLU A 422 35.08 -7.59 -26.54
CA GLU A 422 34.63 -7.07 -25.24
C GLU A 422 34.09 -5.64 -25.34
N GLY A 423 34.84 -4.73 -25.97
CA GLY A 423 34.47 -3.31 -26.07
C GLY A 423 33.16 -3.08 -26.82
N PRO A 424 32.98 -3.63 -28.05
CA PRO A 424 31.72 -3.55 -28.79
C PRO A 424 30.54 -4.18 -28.03
N CYS A 425 30.70 -5.38 -27.48
CA CYS A 425 29.65 -6.08 -26.74
C CYS A 425 29.24 -5.32 -25.47
N ALA A 426 30.20 -4.79 -24.73
CA ALA A 426 29.92 -3.97 -23.54
C ALA A 426 29.16 -2.69 -23.90
N ARG A 427 29.55 -2.00 -24.98
CA ARG A 427 28.87 -0.79 -25.46
C ARG A 427 27.43 -1.07 -25.86
N GLU A 428 27.15 -2.19 -26.53
CA GLU A 428 25.78 -2.61 -26.87
C GLU A 428 24.92 -2.84 -25.61
N ILE A 429 25.42 -3.63 -24.66
CA ILE A 429 24.73 -3.91 -23.39
C ILE A 429 24.45 -2.62 -22.62
N VAL A 430 25.46 -1.75 -22.47
CA VAL A 430 25.35 -0.48 -21.74
C VAL A 430 24.36 0.47 -22.42
N ALA A 431 24.39 0.61 -23.75
CA ALA A 431 23.47 1.48 -24.49
C ALA A 431 22.01 1.00 -24.37
N ARG A 432 21.77 -0.32 -24.45
CA ARG A 432 20.45 -0.93 -24.26
C ARG A 432 19.92 -0.74 -22.84
N LEU A 433 20.74 -1.02 -21.82
CA LEU A 433 20.36 -0.82 -20.42
C LEU A 433 20.10 0.66 -20.10
N ALA A 434 20.96 1.57 -20.57
CA ALA A 434 20.79 3.00 -20.37
C ALA A 434 19.51 3.52 -21.05
N THR A 435 19.20 3.03 -22.25
CA THR A 435 17.97 3.43 -22.98
C THR A 435 16.71 3.08 -22.19
N ARG A 436 16.59 1.83 -21.69
CA ARG A 436 15.45 1.42 -20.85
C ARG A 436 15.44 2.13 -19.50
N ALA A 437 16.58 2.22 -18.82
CA ALA A 437 16.70 2.85 -17.51
C ALA A 437 16.37 4.36 -17.54
N TYR A 438 16.85 5.08 -18.55
CA TYR A 438 16.64 6.52 -18.69
C TYR A 438 15.35 6.87 -19.43
N ARG A 439 14.63 5.87 -19.95
CA ARG A 439 13.28 5.97 -20.55
C ARG A 439 13.25 6.85 -21.81
N ARG A 440 14.40 6.95 -22.47
CA ARG A 440 14.66 7.66 -23.73
C ARG A 440 15.85 7.00 -24.42
N PRO A 441 16.06 7.17 -25.74
CA PRO A 441 17.29 6.77 -26.41
C PRO A 441 18.52 7.32 -25.66
N ALA A 442 19.47 6.45 -25.31
CA ALA A 442 20.76 6.86 -24.78
C ALA A 442 21.57 7.55 -25.89
N VAL A 443 22.12 8.73 -25.62
CA VAL A 443 23.01 9.42 -26.57
C VAL A 443 24.46 9.00 -26.33
N ASP A 444 25.35 9.21 -27.31
CA ASP A 444 26.77 8.80 -27.22
C ASP A 444 27.44 9.27 -25.91
N ARG A 445 27.13 10.50 -25.46
CA ARG A 445 27.62 11.06 -24.19
C ARG A 445 27.17 10.26 -22.95
N ASP A 446 25.94 9.73 -22.94
CA ASP A 446 25.47 8.87 -21.85
C ASP A 446 26.28 7.57 -21.82
N VAL A 447 26.47 6.97 -23.01
CA VAL A 447 27.14 5.68 -23.18
C VAL A 447 28.64 5.81 -22.86
N ASP A 448 29.33 6.82 -23.37
CA ASP A 448 30.76 7.05 -23.13
C ASP A 448 31.07 7.28 -21.63
N GLY A 449 30.21 8.03 -20.94
CA GLY A 449 30.32 8.23 -19.50
C GLY A 449 30.13 6.93 -18.71
N LEU A 450 29.21 6.07 -19.13
CA LEU A 450 28.99 4.75 -18.54
C LEU A 450 30.11 3.75 -18.88
N MET A 451 30.70 3.83 -20.08
CA MET A 451 31.83 3.00 -20.49
C MET A 451 33.08 3.25 -19.64
N THR A 452 33.28 4.47 -19.11
CA THR A 452 34.35 4.73 -18.14
C THR A 452 34.21 3.88 -16.86
N PHE A 453 32.98 3.61 -16.41
CA PHE A 453 32.72 2.71 -15.28
C PHE A 453 32.87 1.23 -15.64
N TYR A 454 32.55 0.86 -16.89
CA TYR A 454 32.86 -0.47 -17.43
C TYR A 454 34.37 -0.73 -17.43
N GLU A 455 35.17 0.20 -17.94
CA GLU A 455 36.63 0.08 -18.03
C GLU A 455 37.27 -0.09 -16.64
N GLN A 456 36.83 0.69 -15.65
CA GLN A 456 37.26 0.55 -14.25
C GLN A 456 36.91 -0.84 -13.68
N GLY A 457 35.66 -1.29 -13.85
CA GLY A 457 35.23 -2.60 -13.36
C GLY A 457 35.92 -3.78 -14.06
N SER A 458 36.21 -3.65 -15.35
CA SER A 458 36.86 -4.69 -16.15
C SER A 458 38.35 -4.81 -15.83
N ALA A 459 39.05 -3.70 -15.59
CA ALA A 459 40.43 -3.73 -15.10
C ALA A 459 40.60 -4.51 -13.78
N ASP A 460 39.59 -4.43 -12.90
CA ASP A 460 39.58 -5.06 -11.58
C ASP A 460 39.04 -6.51 -11.54
N GLY A 461 38.53 -7.06 -12.65
CA GLY A 461 37.93 -8.41 -12.65
C GLY A 461 37.15 -8.81 -13.90
N GLY A 462 37.54 -8.29 -15.06
CA GLY A 462 37.06 -8.70 -16.37
C GLY A 462 35.65 -8.23 -16.74
N PHE A 463 35.25 -8.61 -17.94
CA PHE A 463 34.03 -8.17 -18.63
C PHE A 463 32.78 -8.07 -17.73
N GLU A 464 32.43 -9.13 -16.99
CA GLU A 464 31.21 -9.13 -16.17
C GLU A 464 31.25 -8.14 -15.00
N LYS A 465 32.42 -7.96 -14.36
CA LYS A 465 32.61 -6.96 -13.32
C LYS A 465 32.55 -5.55 -13.90
N GLY A 466 33.06 -5.35 -15.12
CA GLY A 466 32.84 -4.14 -15.91
C GLY A 466 31.36 -3.82 -16.10
N ILE A 467 30.58 -4.76 -16.65
CA ILE A 467 29.13 -4.60 -16.86
C ILE A 467 28.40 -4.33 -15.54
N ARG A 468 28.80 -4.98 -14.44
CA ARG A 468 28.24 -4.76 -13.11
C ARG A 468 28.49 -3.34 -12.58
N THR A 469 29.69 -2.81 -12.78
CA THR A 469 30.05 -1.44 -12.38
C THR A 469 29.34 -0.40 -13.25
N ALA A 470 29.19 -0.65 -14.56
CA ALA A 470 28.38 0.20 -15.45
C ALA A 470 26.89 0.17 -15.07
N LEU A 471 26.32 -1.00 -14.76
CA LEU A 471 24.95 -1.13 -14.26
C LEU A 471 24.75 -0.39 -12.92
N GLN A 472 25.72 -0.46 -12.01
CA GLN A 472 25.69 0.34 -10.78
C GLN A 472 25.66 1.85 -11.11
N ALA A 473 26.44 2.32 -12.09
CA ALA A 473 26.42 3.72 -12.51
C ALA A 473 25.07 4.13 -13.15
N ILE A 474 24.44 3.26 -13.94
CA ILE A 474 23.08 3.46 -14.47
C ILE A 474 22.06 3.62 -13.33
N LEU A 475 22.06 2.70 -12.37
CA LEU A 475 21.12 2.71 -11.23
C LEU A 475 21.35 3.86 -10.24
N ALA A 476 22.56 4.42 -10.22
CA ALA A 476 22.94 5.61 -9.45
C ALA A 476 22.69 6.94 -10.19
N SER A 477 22.38 6.89 -11.48
CA SER A 477 22.29 8.07 -12.34
C SER A 477 21.05 8.94 -12.01
N PRO A 478 21.17 10.28 -12.03
CA PRO A 478 20.01 11.16 -11.97
C PRO A 478 18.97 10.88 -13.07
N HIS A 479 19.39 10.41 -14.24
CA HIS A 479 18.47 10.03 -15.31
C HIS A 479 17.66 8.76 -15.02
N PHE A 480 18.13 7.88 -14.12
CA PHE A 480 17.34 6.77 -13.61
C PHE A 480 16.45 7.21 -12.43
N ILE A 481 17.04 7.89 -11.45
CA ILE A 481 16.41 8.27 -10.17
C ILE A 481 15.30 9.32 -10.32
N PHE A 482 15.40 10.22 -11.31
CA PHE A 482 14.43 11.29 -11.53
C PHE A 482 13.70 11.14 -12.86
N ARG A 483 12.40 11.48 -12.85
CA ARG A 483 11.55 11.65 -14.03
C ARG A 483 11.63 13.11 -14.49
N LEU A 484 12.81 13.46 -15.03
CA LEU A 484 13.12 14.76 -15.62
C LEU A 484 12.31 14.96 -16.90
N GLU A 485 11.83 16.18 -17.12
CA GLU A 485 11.19 16.60 -18.37
C GLU A 485 12.03 17.69 -19.04
N GLN A 486 12.10 17.67 -20.36
CA GLN A 486 12.94 18.59 -21.12
C GLN A 486 12.12 19.72 -21.72
N ARG A 487 12.12 20.87 -21.02
CA ARG A 487 11.65 22.14 -21.60
C ARG A 487 12.51 22.50 -22.82
N PRO A 488 11.93 22.79 -23.99
CA PRO A 488 12.66 23.29 -25.17
C PRO A 488 13.46 24.56 -24.86
N SER A 489 14.62 24.71 -25.51
CA SER A 489 15.55 25.83 -25.28
C SER A 489 14.96 27.21 -25.59
N GLU A 490 13.95 27.25 -26.46
CA GLU A 490 13.32 28.45 -27.02
C GLU A 490 12.24 29.03 -26.10
N VAL A 491 11.73 28.22 -25.17
CA VAL A 491 10.60 28.56 -24.30
C VAL A 491 11.12 29.17 -23.00
N GLY A 492 10.56 30.32 -22.56
CA GLY A 492 10.93 30.96 -21.29
C GLY A 492 10.67 30.09 -20.05
N ALA A 493 11.17 30.49 -18.88
CA ALA A 493 10.99 29.72 -17.63
C ALA A 493 9.52 29.60 -17.17
N ASP A 494 8.66 30.50 -17.66
CA ASP A 494 7.21 30.55 -17.40
C ASP A 494 6.38 30.30 -18.67
N GLY A 495 7.01 29.93 -19.80
CA GLY A 495 6.30 29.66 -21.05
C GLY A 495 5.65 28.28 -21.07
N LEU A 496 4.46 28.19 -21.65
CA LEU A 496 3.79 26.92 -21.92
C LEU A 496 4.49 26.19 -23.08
N TYR A 497 4.61 24.87 -22.99
CA TYR A 497 5.17 24.02 -24.04
C TYR A 497 4.47 22.66 -24.06
N GLY A 498 4.40 22.05 -25.25
CA GLY A 498 4.01 20.65 -25.40
C GLY A 498 5.09 19.74 -24.82
N ILE A 499 4.67 18.70 -24.11
CA ILE A 499 5.57 17.71 -23.52
C ILE A 499 6.10 16.81 -24.65
N ASP A 500 7.40 16.50 -24.63
CA ASP A 500 8.00 15.58 -25.61
C ASP A 500 7.38 14.17 -25.51
N ASP A 501 7.34 13.44 -26.61
CA ASP A 501 6.75 12.11 -26.70
C ASP A 501 7.38 11.10 -25.72
N PHE A 502 8.68 11.16 -25.43
CA PHE A 502 9.31 10.29 -24.42
C PHE A 502 8.93 10.70 -22.99
N ASP A 503 8.82 12.00 -22.73
CA ASP A 503 8.34 12.53 -21.45
C ASP A 503 6.85 12.18 -21.23
N LEU A 504 6.04 12.18 -22.30
CA LEU A 504 4.64 11.76 -22.29
C LEU A 504 4.50 10.25 -22.04
N ALA A 505 5.32 9.41 -22.69
CA ALA A 505 5.40 7.98 -22.42
C ALA A 505 5.75 7.69 -20.95
N SER A 506 6.75 8.40 -20.42
CA SER A 506 7.18 8.34 -19.01
C SER A 506 6.09 8.83 -18.05
N ARG A 507 5.31 9.86 -18.41
CA ARG A 507 4.14 10.28 -17.62
C ARG A 507 3.06 9.20 -17.59
N LEU A 508 2.66 8.68 -18.75
CA LEU A 508 1.59 7.72 -18.90
C LEU A 508 1.90 6.39 -18.19
N SER A 509 3.12 5.85 -18.36
CA SER A 509 3.53 4.58 -17.75
C SER A 509 3.59 4.66 -16.22
N PHE A 510 4.11 5.75 -15.65
CA PHE A 510 4.12 5.90 -14.20
C PHE A 510 2.76 6.27 -13.61
N PHE A 511 1.84 6.84 -14.40
CA PHE A 511 0.45 7.05 -13.99
C PHE A 511 -0.33 5.72 -13.94
N LEU A 512 -0.28 4.91 -15.01
CA LEU A 512 -1.07 3.68 -15.11
C LEU A 512 -0.43 2.46 -14.44
N TRP A 513 0.90 2.33 -14.46
CA TRP A 513 1.62 1.15 -13.97
C TRP A 513 2.55 1.43 -12.77
N GLY A 514 2.83 2.70 -12.47
CA GLY A 514 3.86 3.07 -11.49
C GLY A 514 5.26 2.54 -11.86
N ALA A 515 5.51 2.34 -13.16
CA ALA A 515 6.68 1.67 -13.71
C ALA A 515 7.17 2.36 -15.00
N PRO A 516 8.39 2.07 -15.49
CA PRO A 516 8.88 2.54 -16.78
C PRO A 516 7.95 2.19 -17.95
N PRO A 517 7.99 2.96 -19.06
CA PRO A 517 7.31 2.62 -20.31
C PRO A 517 7.91 1.33 -20.89
N ASP A 518 7.07 0.52 -21.54
CA ASP A 518 7.54 -0.66 -22.27
C ASP A 518 8.02 -0.29 -23.69
N ASP A 519 8.63 -1.26 -24.36
CA ASP A 519 9.24 -1.04 -25.67
C ASP A 519 8.22 -0.53 -26.70
N GLU A 520 6.98 -1.02 -26.70
CA GLU A 520 5.91 -0.53 -27.61
C GLU A 520 5.62 0.97 -27.40
N LEU A 521 5.49 1.42 -26.15
CA LEU A 521 5.25 2.82 -25.85
C LEU A 521 6.47 3.69 -26.15
N LEU A 522 7.69 3.17 -25.98
CA LEU A 522 8.94 3.83 -26.37
C LEU A 522 9.12 3.91 -27.91
N GLU A 523 8.63 2.95 -28.68
CA GLU A 523 8.60 3.03 -30.15
C GLU A 523 7.54 4.04 -30.63
N ALA A 524 6.34 4.06 -30.04
CA ALA A 524 5.30 5.05 -30.35
C ALA A 524 5.79 6.48 -30.09
N ALA A 525 6.52 6.68 -28.99
CA ALA A 525 7.19 7.94 -28.66
C ALA A 525 8.32 8.28 -29.64
N ARG A 526 9.15 7.30 -30.02
CA ARG A 526 10.22 7.51 -31.02
C ARG A 526 9.69 7.87 -32.40
N ALA A 527 8.49 7.40 -32.75
CA ALA A 527 7.81 7.76 -33.98
C ALA A 527 7.19 9.18 -33.96
N GLY A 528 7.18 9.87 -32.80
CA GLY A 528 6.50 11.16 -32.65
C GLY A 528 4.99 11.06 -32.77
N SER A 529 4.43 9.89 -32.45
CA SER A 529 3.01 9.58 -32.64
C SER A 529 2.18 9.65 -31.36
N LEU A 530 2.80 9.64 -30.18
CA LEU A 530 2.10 9.60 -28.89
C LEU A 530 1.43 10.94 -28.54
N SER A 531 1.88 12.04 -29.15
CA SER A 531 1.17 13.33 -29.13
C SER A 531 -0.15 13.34 -29.93
N ASP A 532 -0.44 12.33 -30.76
CA ASP A 532 -1.76 12.18 -31.37
C ASP A 532 -2.79 11.61 -30.38
N ALA A 533 -3.97 12.22 -30.33
CA ALA A 533 -4.99 11.86 -29.35
C ALA A 533 -5.56 10.43 -29.52
N ALA A 534 -5.60 9.90 -30.76
CA ALA A 534 -6.10 8.55 -31.01
C ALA A 534 -5.03 7.49 -30.74
N GLU A 535 -3.75 7.78 -31.01
CA GLU A 535 -2.63 6.93 -30.56
C GLU A 535 -2.57 6.89 -29.03
N LEU A 536 -2.70 8.04 -28.35
CA LEU A 536 -2.67 8.14 -26.90
C LEU A 536 -3.81 7.36 -26.22
N ASP A 537 -5.05 7.47 -26.73
CA ASP A 537 -6.18 6.66 -26.25
C ASP A 537 -5.95 5.16 -26.49
N ARG A 538 -5.44 4.76 -27.67
CA ARG A 538 -5.12 3.36 -27.96
C ARG A 538 -4.07 2.81 -26.98
N GLN A 539 -3.00 3.55 -26.73
CA GLN A 539 -1.96 3.16 -25.79
C GLN A 539 -2.50 3.11 -24.37
N ALA A 540 -3.26 4.10 -23.91
CA ALA A 540 -3.87 4.09 -22.59
C ALA A 540 -4.78 2.87 -22.37
N ARG A 541 -5.63 2.52 -23.34
CA ARG A 541 -6.50 1.32 -23.28
C ARG A 541 -5.70 0.02 -23.25
N ARG A 542 -4.67 -0.10 -24.10
CA ARG A 542 -3.74 -1.24 -24.08
C ARG A 542 -3.11 -1.40 -22.69
N MET A 543 -2.66 -0.31 -22.10
CA MET A 543 -1.98 -0.30 -20.81
C MET A 543 -2.92 -0.57 -19.63
N LEU A 544 -4.19 -0.17 -19.71
CA LEU A 544 -5.21 -0.53 -18.72
C LEU A 544 -5.54 -2.03 -18.73
N ALA A 545 -5.48 -2.68 -19.90
CA ALA A 545 -5.67 -4.13 -20.06
C ALA A 545 -4.44 -4.98 -19.70
N ASP A 546 -3.28 -4.36 -19.46
CA ASP A 546 -2.06 -5.05 -19.01
C ASP A 546 -2.11 -5.27 -17.48
N PRO A 547 -1.74 -6.46 -16.95
CA PRO A 547 -1.76 -6.73 -15.50
C PRO A 547 -1.01 -5.72 -14.62
N ARG A 548 -0.05 -4.95 -15.17
CA ARG A 548 0.62 -3.86 -14.46
C ARG A 548 -0.34 -2.73 -14.04
N SER A 549 -1.53 -2.62 -14.65
CA SER A 549 -2.58 -1.64 -14.31
C SER A 549 -3.15 -1.83 -12.89
N GLU A 550 -2.93 -2.99 -12.27
CA GLU A 550 -3.16 -3.24 -10.84
C GLU A 550 -2.45 -2.20 -9.92
N ALA A 551 -1.47 -1.46 -10.44
CA ALA A 551 -0.94 -0.25 -9.82
C ALA A 551 -2.03 0.75 -9.38
N LEU A 552 -3.11 0.90 -10.16
CA LEU A 552 -4.19 1.82 -9.86
C LEU A 552 -4.94 1.40 -8.58
N ALA A 553 -5.15 0.10 -8.36
CA ALA A 553 -5.69 -0.39 -7.09
C ALA A 553 -4.64 -0.32 -5.96
N THR A 554 -3.50 -0.99 -6.14
CA THR A 554 -2.45 -1.20 -5.11
C THR A 554 -1.69 0.08 -4.72
N ARG A 555 -1.77 1.17 -5.50
CA ARG A 555 -1.08 2.43 -5.22
C ARG A 555 -1.99 3.65 -5.21
N PHE A 556 -2.87 3.82 -6.20
CA PHE A 556 -3.75 5.00 -6.24
C PHE A 556 -4.93 4.82 -5.28
N ALA A 557 -5.77 3.79 -5.46
CA ALA A 557 -6.93 3.55 -4.61
C ALA A 557 -6.54 3.24 -3.17
N ALA A 558 -5.51 2.41 -2.95
CA ALA A 558 -5.00 2.11 -1.61
C ALA A 558 -4.61 3.37 -0.83
N GLN A 559 -3.88 4.32 -1.46
CA GLN A 559 -3.49 5.57 -0.80
C GLN A 559 -4.63 6.57 -0.69
N TRP A 560 -5.46 6.72 -1.74
CA TRP A 560 -6.65 7.56 -1.71
C TRP A 560 -7.57 7.17 -0.54
N LEU A 561 -7.92 5.88 -0.45
CA LEU A 561 -8.82 5.33 0.56
C LEU A 561 -8.18 5.14 1.95
N ARG A 562 -6.87 5.42 2.05
CA ARG A 562 -6.04 5.29 3.26
C ARG A 562 -5.92 3.85 3.78
N LEU A 563 -5.93 2.85 2.90
CA LEU A 563 -5.96 1.44 3.31
C LEU A 563 -4.76 1.02 4.15
N GLN A 564 -3.57 1.61 3.94
CA GLN A 564 -2.40 1.34 4.77
C GLN A 564 -2.59 1.69 6.26
N ASP A 565 -3.50 2.62 6.59
CA ASP A 565 -3.78 3.04 7.97
C ASP A 565 -4.47 1.91 8.77
N ILE A 566 -4.84 0.80 8.13
CA ILE A 566 -5.32 -0.42 8.82
C ILE A 566 -4.22 -1.04 9.69
N GLU A 567 -2.95 -0.90 9.32
CA GLU A 567 -1.81 -1.44 10.08
C GLU A 567 -1.66 -0.76 11.45
N ASP A 568 -2.09 0.50 11.59
CA ASP A 568 -2.09 1.24 12.85
C ASP A 568 -3.23 0.82 13.79
N ILE A 569 -4.21 0.04 13.30
CA ILE A 569 -5.33 -0.46 14.10
C ILE A 569 -5.07 -1.90 14.49
N HIS A 570 -4.82 -2.12 15.77
CA HIS A 570 -4.72 -3.46 16.37
C HIS A 570 -5.95 -3.71 17.26
N PRO A 571 -7.00 -4.39 16.76
CA PRO A 571 -8.12 -4.83 17.58
C PRO A 571 -7.65 -5.63 18.81
N ASP A 572 -8.28 -5.38 19.96
CA ASP A 572 -7.95 -6.10 21.19
C ASP A 572 -8.15 -7.61 21.02
N ALA A 573 -7.08 -8.39 21.15
CA ALA A 573 -7.09 -9.83 20.84
C ALA A 573 -7.99 -10.66 21.76
N LEU A 574 -8.35 -10.16 22.95
CA LEU A 574 -9.29 -10.83 23.86
C LEU A 574 -10.75 -10.58 23.46
N THR A 575 -11.04 -9.37 22.97
CA THR A 575 -12.36 -8.94 22.51
C THR A 575 -12.65 -9.42 21.08
N PHE A 576 -11.62 -9.46 20.22
CA PHE A 576 -11.70 -9.80 18.79
C PHE A 576 -10.73 -10.94 18.40
N PRO A 577 -10.83 -12.14 18.99
CA PRO A 577 -9.87 -13.25 18.80
C PRO A 577 -9.77 -13.82 17.37
N TYR A 578 -10.71 -13.43 16.49
CA TYR A 578 -10.71 -13.82 15.07
C TYR A 578 -10.15 -12.75 14.14
N PHE A 579 -9.52 -11.69 14.67
CA PHE A 579 -8.74 -10.73 13.88
C PHE A 579 -7.25 -11.09 13.97
N ASP A 580 -6.60 -11.16 12.82
CA ASP A 580 -5.17 -11.42 12.66
C ASP A 580 -4.66 -10.70 11.40
N GLN A 581 -3.35 -10.72 11.15
CA GLN A 581 -2.79 -10.05 9.98
C GLN A 581 -3.35 -10.63 8.67
N THR A 582 -3.59 -11.94 8.58
CA THR A 582 -4.08 -12.55 7.33
C THR A 582 -5.49 -12.06 6.96
N LEU A 583 -6.32 -11.73 7.96
CA LEU A 583 -7.61 -11.09 7.73
C LEU A 583 -7.47 -9.62 7.31
N ALA A 584 -6.55 -8.88 7.93
CA ALA A 584 -6.28 -7.48 7.57
C ALA A 584 -5.80 -7.37 6.12
N ASP A 585 -4.82 -8.20 5.74
CA ASP A 585 -4.31 -8.32 4.37
C ASP A 585 -5.44 -8.67 3.39
N ALA A 586 -6.31 -9.62 3.77
CA ALA A 586 -7.45 -10.02 2.93
C ALA A 586 -8.51 -8.92 2.77
N MET A 587 -8.75 -8.09 3.80
CA MET A 587 -9.64 -6.93 3.74
C MET A 587 -9.09 -5.80 2.85
N VAL A 588 -7.78 -5.57 2.87
CA VAL A 588 -7.12 -4.66 1.92
C VAL A 588 -7.28 -5.21 0.51
N ARG A 589 -6.97 -6.49 0.30
CA ARG A 589 -7.04 -7.15 -1.01
C ARG A 589 -8.44 -7.21 -1.61
N GLU A 590 -9.49 -7.40 -0.79
CA GLU A 590 -10.90 -7.22 -1.19
C GLU A 590 -11.11 -5.86 -1.88
N THR A 591 -10.57 -4.81 -1.28
CA THR A 591 -10.80 -3.42 -1.70
C THR A 591 -9.99 -3.08 -2.95
N GLU A 592 -8.77 -3.60 -3.05
CA GLU A 592 -7.96 -3.50 -4.26
C GLU A 592 -8.62 -4.20 -5.45
N LEU A 593 -8.99 -5.48 -5.31
CA LEU A 593 -9.63 -6.26 -6.37
C LEU A 593 -10.96 -5.66 -6.81
N PHE A 594 -11.74 -5.14 -5.85
CA PHE A 594 -12.96 -4.41 -6.15
C PHE A 594 -12.68 -3.16 -6.99
N PHE A 595 -11.67 -2.36 -6.65
CA PHE A 595 -11.30 -1.18 -7.45
C PHE A 595 -10.75 -1.56 -8.84
N SER A 596 -9.87 -2.57 -8.92
CA SER A 596 -9.37 -3.10 -10.20
C SER A 596 -10.52 -3.51 -11.11
N HIS A 597 -11.48 -4.29 -10.61
CA HIS A 597 -12.66 -4.69 -11.36
C HIS A 597 -13.49 -3.51 -11.87
N LEU A 598 -13.60 -2.42 -11.11
CA LEU A 598 -14.31 -1.23 -11.58
C LEU A 598 -13.60 -0.55 -12.76
N VAL A 599 -12.27 -0.55 -12.77
CA VAL A 599 -11.46 0.03 -13.86
C VAL A 599 -11.42 -0.89 -15.08
N GLU A 600 -11.21 -2.19 -14.88
CA GLU A 600 -11.08 -3.19 -15.94
C GLU A 600 -12.38 -3.38 -16.74
N GLU A 601 -13.53 -3.31 -16.07
CA GLU A 601 -14.87 -3.55 -16.65
C GLU A 601 -15.65 -2.25 -16.91
N ASP A 602 -14.96 -1.10 -16.95
CA ASP A 602 -15.51 0.26 -17.20
C ASP A 602 -16.82 0.54 -16.42
N ARG A 603 -16.78 0.26 -15.11
CA ARG A 603 -17.96 0.23 -14.26
C ARG A 603 -18.36 1.63 -13.78
N PRO A 604 -19.66 1.87 -13.53
CA PRO A 604 -20.09 3.14 -12.96
C PRO A 604 -19.38 3.42 -11.63
N VAL A 605 -18.80 4.61 -11.47
CA VAL A 605 -18.15 5.03 -10.20
C VAL A 605 -19.11 4.96 -8.99
N LEU A 606 -20.42 4.99 -9.22
CA LEU A 606 -21.45 4.80 -8.19
C LEU A 606 -21.45 3.39 -7.58
N ASP A 607 -20.92 2.37 -8.28
CA ASP A 607 -20.78 1.00 -7.75
C ASP A 607 -19.89 1.01 -6.48
N LEU A 608 -18.96 1.96 -6.33
CA LEU A 608 -18.21 2.20 -5.08
C LEU A 608 -19.12 2.34 -3.84
N LEU A 609 -20.38 2.73 -4.01
CA LEU A 609 -21.35 2.86 -2.93
C LEU A 609 -22.48 1.84 -3.00
N THR A 610 -22.89 1.42 -4.20
CA THR A 610 -24.12 0.64 -4.43
C THR A 610 -23.90 -0.85 -4.68
N ALA A 611 -22.68 -1.27 -5.04
CA ALA A 611 -22.39 -2.64 -5.50
C ALA A 611 -22.91 -3.70 -4.52
N ASP A 612 -23.60 -4.69 -5.07
CA ASP A 612 -24.15 -5.85 -4.37
C ASP A 612 -23.19 -7.05 -4.39
N TYR A 613 -21.94 -6.85 -4.80
CA TYR A 613 -20.91 -7.87 -4.88
C TYR A 613 -19.59 -7.39 -4.28
N THR A 614 -18.71 -8.34 -3.95
CA THR A 614 -17.35 -8.10 -3.48
C THR A 614 -16.42 -9.26 -3.88
N PHE A 615 -15.14 -9.19 -3.50
CA PHE A 615 -14.11 -10.20 -3.73
C PHE A 615 -13.63 -10.75 -2.38
N VAL A 616 -13.79 -12.05 -2.16
CA VAL A 616 -13.38 -12.71 -0.92
C VAL A 616 -12.66 -14.03 -1.20
N ASN A 617 -11.66 -14.34 -0.38
CA ASN A 617 -11.16 -15.71 -0.21
C ASN A 617 -11.87 -16.40 0.97
N GLU A 618 -11.54 -17.66 1.27
CA GLU A 618 -12.19 -18.40 2.36
C GLU A 618 -12.07 -17.71 3.72
N ARG A 619 -10.90 -17.12 4.02
CA ARG A 619 -10.61 -16.43 5.30
C ARG A 619 -11.57 -15.26 5.52
N LEU A 620 -11.77 -14.44 4.50
CA LEU A 620 -12.64 -13.27 4.54
C LEU A 620 -14.12 -13.65 4.42
N ALA A 621 -14.46 -14.62 3.57
CA ALA A 621 -15.81 -15.18 3.43
C ALA A 621 -16.32 -15.69 4.79
N ARG A 622 -15.50 -16.46 5.52
CA ARG A 622 -15.80 -16.96 6.86
C ARG A 622 -16.04 -15.83 7.85
N HIS A 623 -15.24 -14.76 7.81
CA HIS A 623 -15.43 -13.57 8.65
C HIS A 623 -16.73 -12.81 8.32
N TYR A 624 -17.18 -12.82 7.05
CA TYR A 624 -18.45 -12.22 6.61
C TYR A 624 -19.67 -13.16 6.75
N GLY A 625 -19.49 -14.40 7.17
CA GLY A 625 -20.57 -15.40 7.24
C GLY A 625 -21.04 -15.91 5.87
N MET A 626 -20.21 -15.77 4.83
CA MET A 626 -20.47 -16.27 3.49
C MET A 626 -20.06 -17.74 3.36
N THR A 627 -20.84 -18.52 2.61
CA THR A 627 -20.62 -19.96 2.38
C THR A 627 -20.29 -20.24 0.92
N GLY A 628 -19.49 -21.27 0.65
CA GLY A 628 -19.21 -21.76 -0.72
C GLY A 628 -17.92 -21.21 -1.35
N VAL A 629 -17.15 -20.40 -0.62
CA VAL A 629 -15.79 -19.98 -1.00
C VAL A 629 -14.79 -20.84 -0.23
N LEU A 630 -13.79 -21.39 -0.93
CA LEU A 630 -12.80 -22.32 -0.38
C LEU A 630 -11.40 -21.95 -0.89
N GLY A 631 -10.39 -22.07 -0.02
CA GLY A 631 -8.99 -21.77 -0.36
C GLY A 631 -8.60 -20.29 -0.28
N PRO A 632 -7.33 -19.98 -0.59
CA PRO A 632 -6.75 -18.64 -0.44
C PRO A 632 -7.08 -17.69 -1.60
N GLU A 633 -7.53 -18.23 -2.74
CA GLU A 633 -7.86 -17.47 -3.94
C GLU A 633 -9.12 -16.61 -3.73
N PHE A 634 -9.12 -15.42 -4.30
CA PHE A 634 -10.26 -14.51 -4.24
C PHE A 634 -11.29 -14.83 -5.32
N ALA A 635 -12.55 -14.98 -4.92
CA ALA A 635 -13.69 -15.15 -5.81
C ALA A 635 -14.63 -13.94 -5.70
N ARG A 636 -15.17 -13.50 -6.85
CA ARG A 636 -16.27 -12.54 -6.88
C ARG A 636 -17.55 -13.20 -6.36
N VAL A 637 -18.17 -12.61 -5.35
CA VAL A 637 -19.41 -13.11 -4.73
C VAL A 637 -20.44 -11.99 -4.61
N THR A 638 -21.72 -12.31 -4.81
CA THR A 638 -22.83 -11.42 -4.45
C THR A 638 -23.04 -11.46 -2.93
N TYR A 639 -23.26 -10.31 -2.30
CA TYR A 639 -23.58 -10.23 -0.88
C TYR A 639 -24.91 -10.96 -0.60
N PRO A 640 -24.98 -11.84 0.43
CA PRO A 640 -26.18 -12.63 0.71
C PRO A 640 -27.32 -11.82 1.35
N THR A 641 -27.07 -10.56 1.72
CA THR A 641 -28.03 -9.65 2.38
C THR A 641 -27.71 -8.20 2.03
N ASP A 642 -28.69 -7.31 2.10
CA ASP A 642 -28.53 -5.86 1.89
C ASP A 642 -27.74 -5.12 3.00
N HIS A 643 -27.21 -5.82 4.00
CA HIS A 643 -26.46 -5.20 5.11
C HIS A 643 -25.04 -4.73 4.73
N ARG A 644 -24.53 -5.10 3.56
CA ARG A 644 -23.25 -4.62 3.01
C ARG A 644 -23.45 -4.25 1.55
N ARG A 645 -22.96 -3.06 1.16
CA ARG A 645 -22.91 -2.57 -0.22
C ARG A 645 -21.69 -1.71 -0.43
N GLY A 646 -21.02 -1.90 -1.56
CA GLY A 646 -19.83 -1.18 -1.98
C GLY A 646 -18.74 -1.05 -0.90
N LEU A 647 -17.91 -0.03 -1.07
CA LEU A 647 -16.75 0.29 -0.26
C LEU A 647 -17.05 0.51 1.23
N LEU A 648 -18.22 1.08 1.55
CA LEU A 648 -18.64 1.30 2.94
C LEU A 648 -18.99 -0.02 3.67
N GLY A 649 -19.22 -1.10 2.92
CA GLY A 649 -19.41 -2.46 3.43
C GLY A 649 -18.11 -3.25 3.64
N HIS A 650 -16.95 -2.75 3.21
CA HIS A 650 -15.67 -3.45 3.27
C HIS A 650 -15.06 -3.44 4.67
N GLY A 651 -14.43 -4.55 5.05
CA GLY A 651 -13.81 -4.74 6.36
C GLY A 651 -12.62 -3.81 6.60
N SER A 652 -11.91 -3.44 5.52
CA SER A 652 -10.79 -2.49 5.56
C SER A 652 -11.24 -1.12 6.07
N VAL A 653 -12.23 -0.54 5.41
CA VAL A 653 -12.83 0.76 5.76
C VAL A 653 -13.48 0.70 7.14
N LEU A 654 -14.20 -0.37 7.46
CA LEU A 654 -14.85 -0.53 8.77
C LEU A 654 -13.87 -0.65 9.94
N THR A 655 -12.68 -1.23 9.70
CA THR A 655 -11.58 -1.40 10.66
C THR A 655 -10.75 -0.12 10.81
N LEU A 656 -10.27 0.49 9.72
CA LEU A 656 -9.45 1.73 9.77
C LEU A 656 -10.22 2.93 10.35
N THR A 657 -11.56 2.86 10.36
CA THR A 657 -12.45 3.87 10.98
C THR A 657 -12.97 3.47 12.36
N SER A 658 -12.26 2.58 13.07
CA SER A 658 -12.62 2.11 14.41
C SER A 658 -11.57 2.43 15.48
N HIS A 659 -11.89 2.11 16.74
CA HIS A 659 -10.90 2.01 17.81
C HIS A 659 -10.59 0.52 18.08
N PRO A 660 -9.40 0.18 18.62
CA PRO A 660 -9.03 -1.18 19.02
C PRO A 660 -10.08 -1.97 19.81
N ASP A 661 -10.90 -1.28 20.63
CA ASP A 661 -11.93 -1.88 21.48
C ASP A 661 -13.35 -1.77 20.92
N ARG A 662 -13.61 -0.89 19.93
CA ARG A 662 -14.98 -0.55 19.51
C ARG A 662 -15.13 0.17 18.16
N THR A 663 -16.34 0.04 17.61
CA THR A 663 -16.90 0.85 16.50
C THR A 663 -16.79 2.36 16.76
N SER A 664 -16.55 3.17 15.72
CA SER A 664 -16.66 4.63 15.79
C SER A 664 -17.42 5.26 14.59
N PRO A 665 -18.72 5.58 14.75
CA PRO A 665 -19.47 6.31 13.73
C PRO A 665 -18.89 7.71 13.42
N VAL A 666 -18.21 8.33 14.40
CA VAL A 666 -17.58 9.65 14.25
C VAL A 666 -16.36 9.57 13.33
N LEU A 667 -15.49 8.55 13.49
CA LEU A 667 -14.35 8.35 12.61
C LEU A 667 -14.79 7.97 11.19
N ARG A 668 -15.87 7.18 11.04
CA ARG A 668 -16.50 6.91 9.72
C ARG A 668 -17.00 8.18 9.05
N GLY A 669 -17.76 8.99 9.76
CA GLY A 669 -18.26 10.27 9.26
C GLY A 669 -17.12 11.20 8.84
N LYS A 670 -16.06 11.31 9.66
CA LYS A 670 -14.84 12.04 9.31
C LYS A 670 -14.20 11.50 8.02
N TRP A 671 -13.99 10.19 7.91
CA TRP A 671 -13.35 9.57 6.75
C TRP A 671 -14.16 9.83 5.47
N VAL A 672 -15.49 9.70 5.48
CA VAL A 672 -16.33 10.03 4.31
C VAL A 672 -16.18 11.50 3.89
N LEU A 673 -16.22 12.43 4.85
CA LEU A 673 -16.09 13.88 4.58
C LEU A 673 -14.70 14.25 4.05
N GLU A 674 -13.64 13.61 4.57
CA GLU A 674 -12.25 13.90 4.24
C GLU A 674 -11.79 13.23 2.94
N VAL A 675 -12.09 11.94 2.78
CA VAL A 675 -11.54 11.06 1.72
C VAL A 675 -12.42 11.01 0.48
N LEU A 676 -13.74 10.89 0.64
CA LEU A 676 -14.66 10.77 -0.50
C LEU A 676 -15.18 12.13 -0.97
N LEU A 677 -15.42 13.08 -0.05
CA LEU A 677 -16.01 14.39 -0.36
C LEU A 677 -14.98 15.54 -0.41
N GLY A 678 -13.70 15.28 -0.13
CA GLY A 678 -12.62 16.28 -0.21
C GLY A 678 -12.83 17.51 0.68
N ALA A 679 -13.60 17.37 1.76
CA ALA A 679 -14.16 18.48 2.51
C ALA A 679 -14.10 18.21 4.04
N PRO A 680 -12.89 18.02 4.62
CA PRO A 680 -12.72 17.60 6.00
C PRO A 680 -13.45 18.50 7.03
N PRO A 681 -13.82 17.94 8.19
CA PRO A 681 -14.35 18.71 9.32
C PRO A 681 -13.27 19.69 9.84
N PRO A 682 -13.67 20.76 10.56
CA PRO A 682 -12.72 21.67 11.18
C PRO A 682 -11.83 20.92 12.18
N PRO A 683 -10.57 21.36 12.39
CA PRO A 683 -9.72 20.80 13.44
C PRO A 683 -10.36 20.99 14.81
N PRO A 684 -10.03 20.14 15.81
CA PRO A 684 -10.43 20.39 17.19
C PRO A 684 -9.92 21.76 17.66
N PRO A 685 -10.57 22.40 18.66
CA PRO A 685 -10.05 23.61 19.27
C PRO A 685 -8.61 23.39 19.76
N PRO A 686 -7.71 24.40 19.67
CA PRO A 686 -6.43 24.34 20.35
C PRO A 686 -6.66 24.25 21.87
N ASP A 687 -5.87 23.39 22.53
CA ASP A 687 -5.88 23.18 24.00
C ASP A 687 -5.40 24.42 24.79
#